data_AF-A0A0F9VRX0-F1
#
_entry.id   AF-A0A0F9VRX0-F1
#
_cell.length_a   1.000
_cell.length_b   1.000
_cell.length_c   1.000
_cell.angle_alpha   90.00
_cell.angle_beta   90.00
_cell.angle_gamma   90.00
#
_symmetry.space_group_name_H-M   'P 1'
#
loop_
_entity.id
_entity.type
_entity.pdbx_description
1 polymer ?
#
loop_
_entity_poly.entity_id
_entity_poly.type
_entity_poly.pdbx_seq_one_letter_code
_entity_poly.pdbx_strand_id
1 'polypeptide(L)'
;MFRYLCKANFLVLLLGFSNLIATTPSLAQEAYLIGARLTLPTVDVDGQYYRAELDIVPDTEPVELVLTSGLVLATAAPSNPATFSNNTLNIPFLSFGGTDYKLGLELVNPSPMRFRLSSATPIVSDNISNPASIDEAMLSFNDFENGLFGSVDASPGWKLESNIDGNSYYCNAPGNTYSSFRVGDSSWSNYAFEARVRRNSNNADGYLELYARFDNSNGNGYRAALTKDYAFLSYASPSKNWPGKSVDAGVDQWVTLRVELVGTNVKFFVNGQLVSETTDSSIANGVVGVGANPNTSICIDDLKVWAIDEKGPVDRDVLGAPDPFNTALKYAGACTFCFMSEDPLSPVANGQGGYRPNDSDTREQIVIDQTFSVPAGQEVIWDNKIVWVRPTQRGNINVFGKLTIENSLLLWEQNQHQQTRLIVKDGGSLSVASSYAFTTNPFLLNWDYESGSTIYYDKMVSNHWTALSGSVNYTSKNYSSARLTIFENVHNANIQISNAHHVWLEVFPPAGNHTIVFPDKKPVWANWHLNGLWPATTVAIEESYIYDRDISLTADVHATIADTPSGFSVGWAVNSNDAQTRSCEIRGLGDPNNNDGKLYTKKSWDVSCNNSSLTVINSKVQRAWPNPYGNVTLRVYDSNLVDPRNFGNPGGSPTTFEVYNSRVENLAAYQGGRVYAENVKIGTDIEVKDNGTRVYGYNVARSEGTGPVTVIQAGGGLYIELSEPGAPWATP
;
A
#
# COMPACT_ATOMS: atom_id res chain seq x y z
N MET A 1 -45.53 21.20 -30.03
CA MET A 1 -45.68 20.33 -31.22
C MET A 1 -44.52 19.34 -31.37
N PHE A 2 -43.26 19.78 -31.31
CA PHE A 2 -42.09 18.88 -31.38
C PHE A 2 -41.97 17.83 -30.24
N ARG A 3 -42.44 18.12 -29.02
CA ARG A 3 -42.52 17.14 -27.90
C ARG A 3 -43.44 15.92 -28.17
N TYR A 4 -44.40 16.02 -29.10
CA TYR A 4 -45.31 14.91 -29.43
C TYR A 4 -44.82 14.07 -30.62
N LEU A 5 -44.01 14.64 -31.53
CA LEU A 5 -43.50 13.96 -32.72
C LEU A 5 -42.40 12.92 -32.44
N CYS A 6 -41.55 13.14 -31.43
CA CYS A 6 -40.56 12.12 -31.00
C CYS A 6 -41.23 10.96 -30.23
N LYS A 7 -42.20 11.28 -29.37
CA LYS A 7 -42.93 10.31 -28.52
C LYS A 7 -43.81 9.35 -29.34
N ALA A 8 -44.52 9.87 -30.34
CA ALA A 8 -45.38 9.04 -31.18
C ALA A 8 -44.58 8.07 -32.07
N ASN A 9 -43.40 8.47 -32.57
CA ASN A 9 -42.59 7.64 -33.46
C ASN A 9 -41.86 6.49 -32.74
N PHE A 10 -41.46 6.68 -31.47
CA PHE A 10 -40.83 5.60 -30.69
C PHE A 10 -41.84 4.49 -30.34
N LEU A 11 -43.05 4.88 -29.92
CA LEU A 11 -44.12 3.93 -29.56
C LEU A 11 -44.69 3.20 -30.81
N VAL A 12 -44.84 3.90 -31.94
CA VAL A 12 -45.46 3.34 -33.17
C VAL A 12 -44.56 2.33 -33.91
N LEU A 13 -43.22 2.44 -33.81
CA LEU A 13 -42.31 1.46 -34.42
C LEU A 13 -42.07 0.21 -33.57
N LEU A 14 -42.06 0.34 -32.24
CA LEU A 14 -41.98 -0.80 -31.30
C LEU A 14 -43.23 -1.68 -31.34
N LEU A 15 -44.40 -1.08 -31.57
CA LEU A 15 -45.66 -1.81 -31.81
C LEU A 15 -45.69 -2.55 -33.16
N GLY A 16 -44.77 -2.24 -34.09
CA GLY A 16 -44.60 -2.98 -35.35
C GLY A 16 -43.91 -4.34 -35.19
N PHE A 17 -43.33 -4.61 -34.02
CA PHE A 17 -42.65 -5.85 -33.66
C PHE A 17 -43.32 -6.52 -32.46
N SER A 18 -44.61 -6.85 -32.53
CA SER A 18 -45.29 -7.60 -31.46
C SER A 18 -45.70 -9.00 -31.90
N ASN A 19 -45.06 -10.02 -31.33
CA ASN A 19 -45.69 -10.98 -30.41
C ASN A 19 -44.83 -12.25 -30.29
N LEU A 20 -43.88 -12.23 -29.35
CA LEU A 20 -43.31 -13.43 -28.74
C LEU A 20 -42.88 -13.07 -27.32
N ILE A 21 -43.67 -13.52 -26.34
CA ILE A 21 -43.26 -13.51 -24.94
C ILE A 21 -42.29 -14.69 -24.79
N ALA A 22 -40.99 -14.41 -24.72
CA ALA A 22 -39.98 -15.40 -24.41
C ALA A 22 -39.67 -15.37 -22.91
N THR A 23 -39.70 -16.53 -22.25
CA THR A 23 -39.06 -16.72 -20.94
C THR A 23 -37.55 -16.72 -21.14
N THR A 24 -36.85 -15.67 -20.69
CA THR A 24 -35.39 -15.52 -20.88
C THR A 24 -34.60 -15.76 -19.58
N PRO A 25 -33.37 -16.28 -19.69
CA PRO A 25 -32.44 -16.46 -18.57
C PRO A 25 -31.97 -15.11 -17.99
N SER A 26 -31.28 -15.15 -16.84
CA SER A 26 -30.75 -13.97 -16.14
C SER A 26 -29.94 -13.08 -17.09
N LEU A 27 -30.46 -11.89 -17.37
CA LEU A 27 -29.83 -10.89 -18.23
C LEU A 27 -28.70 -10.18 -17.47
N ALA A 28 -27.66 -9.77 -18.20
CA ALA A 28 -26.74 -8.74 -17.73
C ALA A 28 -27.56 -7.50 -17.33
N GLN A 29 -27.29 -6.92 -16.16
CA GLN A 29 -28.10 -5.83 -15.60
C GLN A 29 -27.81 -4.46 -16.26
N GLU A 30 -26.71 -4.34 -17.00
CA GLU A 30 -26.19 -3.07 -17.50
C GLU A 30 -26.03 -3.06 -19.04
N ALA A 31 -26.01 -1.87 -19.64
CA ALA A 31 -25.76 -1.75 -21.07
C ALA A 31 -24.36 -2.26 -21.42
N TYR A 32 -24.24 -2.94 -22.56
CA TYR A 32 -22.97 -3.51 -23.00
C TYR A 32 -22.81 -3.41 -24.51
N LEU A 33 -21.56 -3.33 -24.96
CA LEU A 33 -21.18 -3.28 -26.37
C LEU A 33 -20.39 -4.55 -26.74
N ILE A 34 -20.85 -5.30 -27.74
CA ILE A 34 -20.13 -6.44 -28.31
C ILE A 34 -19.94 -6.18 -29.80
N GLY A 35 -18.69 -6.04 -30.23
CA GLY A 35 -18.38 -5.64 -31.61
C GLY A 35 -19.01 -4.29 -31.95
N ALA A 36 -19.86 -4.25 -32.97
CA ALA A 36 -20.57 -3.05 -33.42
C ALA A 36 -21.99 -2.92 -32.85
N ARG A 37 -22.40 -3.79 -31.91
CA ARG A 37 -23.77 -3.81 -31.36
C ARG A 37 -23.80 -3.39 -29.91
N LEU A 38 -24.58 -2.36 -29.62
CA LEU A 38 -24.92 -1.89 -28.27
C LEU A 38 -26.24 -2.53 -27.84
N THR A 39 -26.22 -3.27 -26.74
CA THR A 39 -27.43 -3.83 -26.14
C THR A 39 -27.80 -3.02 -24.89
N LEU A 40 -29.06 -2.61 -24.83
CA LEU A 40 -29.68 -1.95 -23.69
C LEU A 40 -30.68 -2.94 -23.06
N PRO A 41 -30.32 -3.60 -21.94
CA PRO A 41 -31.19 -4.58 -21.30
C PRO A 41 -32.51 -3.99 -20.82
N THR A 42 -32.51 -2.71 -20.43
CA THR A 42 -33.73 -1.99 -20.03
C THR A 42 -33.66 -0.52 -20.44
N VAL A 43 -34.67 -0.08 -21.18
CA VAL A 43 -34.96 1.30 -21.56
C VAL A 43 -36.36 1.63 -21.05
N ASP A 44 -36.46 2.65 -20.21
CA ASP A 44 -37.74 3.20 -19.75
C ASP A 44 -38.23 4.26 -20.74
N VAL A 45 -39.44 4.04 -21.25
CA VAL A 45 -40.18 4.98 -22.08
C VAL A 45 -41.55 5.19 -21.46
N ASP A 46 -41.69 6.31 -20.74
CA ASP A 46 -42.93 6.74 -20.10
C ASP A 46 -43.56 5.64 -19.21
N GLY A 47 -42.74 4.87 -18.47
CA GLY A 47 -43.15 3.82 -17.54
C GLY A 47 -43.37 2.44 -18.18
N GLN A 48 -43.09 2.29 -19.48
CA GLN A 48 -43.00 1.02 -20.18
C GLN A 48 -41.55 0.66 -20.43
N TYR A 49 -41.19 -0.60 -20.19
CA TYR A 49 -39.81 -1.06 -20.26
C TYR A 49 -39.57 -1.86 -21.54
N TYR A 50 -38.44 -1.58 -22.19
CA TYR A 50 -38.02 -2.25 -23.42
C TYR A 50 -36.58 -2.76 -23.28
N ARG A 51 -36.28 -3.89 -23.90
CA ARG A 51 -34.90 -4.22 -24.29
C ARG A 51 -34.67 -3.67 -25.69
N ALA A 52 -33.59 -2.92 -25.90
CA ALA A 52 -33.24 -2.36 -27.21
C ALA A 52 -31.86 -2.83 -27.67
N GLU A 53 -31.69 -2.98 -28.98
CA GLU A 53 -30.38 -3.22 -29.60
C GLU A 53 -30.15 -2.16 -30.67
N LEU A 54 -28.95 -1.57 -30.66
CA LEU A 54 -28.51 -0.56 -31.62
C LEU A 54 -27.22 -1.00 -32.29
N ASP A 55 -27.12 -0.85 -33.60
CA ASP A 55 -25.89 -1.13 -34.35
C ASP A 55 -25.19 0.18 -34.74
N ILE A 56 -23.87 0.22 -34.55
CA ILE A 56 -23.01 1.32 -35.00
C ILE A 56 -23.08 1.40 -36.53
N VAL A 57 -23.33 2.61 -37.05
CA VAL A 57 -23.29 2.89 -38.48
C VAL A 57 -21.83 3.12 -38.88
N PRO A 58 -21.26 2.28 -39.77
CA PRO A 58 -19.87 2.46 -40.22
C PRO A 58 -19.63 3.84 -40.84
N ASP A 59 -18.41 4.34 -40.71
CA ASP A 59 -17.92 5.56 -41.37
C ASP A 59 -18.71 6.84 -41.04
N THR A 60 -19.21 6.95 -39.80
CA THR A 60 -19.89 8.16 -39.29
C THR A 60 -19.06 8.88 -38.22
N GLU A 61 -19.00 10.22 -38.31
CA GLU A 61 -18.33 11.09 -37.33
C GLU A 61 -19.18 12.37 -37.11
N PRO A 62 -19.74 12.62 -35.92
CA PRO A 62 -19.73 11.75 -34.73
C PRO A 62 -20.42 10.41 -34.96
N VAL A 63 -20.08 9.41 -34.15
CA VAL A 63 -20.63 8.04 -34.22
C VAL A 63 -22.16 8.06 -34.22
N GLU A 64 -22.78 7.44 -35.24
CA GLU A 64 -24.22 7.20 -35.29
C GLU A 64 -24.57 5.73 -35.00
N LEU A 65 -25.73 5.50 -34.39
CA LEU A 65 -26.28 4.18 -34.10
C LEU A 65 -27.70 4.08 -34.65
N VAL A 66 -28.06 2.93 -35.24
CA VAL A 66 -29.41 2.65 -35.70
C VAL A 66 -30.08 1.62 -34.79
N LEU A 67 -31.33 1.88 -34.37
CA LEU A 67 -32.12 0.90 -33.62
C LEU A 67 -32.43 -0.29 -34.53
N THR A 68 -32.04 -1.50 -34.12
CA THR A 68 -32.25 -2.73 -34.89
C THR A 68 -33.20 -3.71 -34.21
N SER A 69 -33.40 -3.61 -32.90
CA SER A 69 -34.37 -4.40 -32.15
C SER A 69 -34.95 -3.63 -30.98
N GLY A 70 -36.21 -3.91 -30.65
CA GLY A 70 -36.91 -3.37 -29.50
C GLY A 70 -37.98 -4.33 -29.01
N LEU A 71 -37.85 -4.84 -27.79
CA LEU A 71 -38.73 -5.86 -27.20
C LEU A 71 -39.36 -5.34 -25.91
N VAL A 72 -40.68 -5.42 -25.79
CA VAL A 72 -41.41 -5.06 -24.55
C VAL A 72 -41.07 -6.04 -23.43
N LEU A 73 -40.82 -5.53 -22.22
CA LEU A 73 -40.56 -6.30 -21.01
C LEU A 73 -41.79 -6.35 -20.09
N ALA A 74 -42.00 -7.48 -19.41
CA ALA A 74 -43.23 -7.75 -18.63
C ALA A 74 -43.16 -7.36 -17.14
N THR A 75 -41.99 -6.98 -16.60
CA THR A 75 -41.77 -6.73 -15.16
C THR A 75 -41.06 -5.40 -14.91
N ALA A 76 -41.14 -4.90 -13.67
CA ALA A 76 -40.49 -3.67 -13.22
C ALA A 76 -38.95 -3.73 -13.37
N ALA A 77 -38.36 -2.58 -13.70
CA ALA A 77 -36.95 -2.43 -14.07
C ALA A 77 -35.94 -2.72 -12.94
N PRO A 78 -34.69 -3.10 -13.29
CA PRO A 78 -33.55 -3.04 -12.38
C PRO A 78 -33.26 -1.59 -11.94
N SER A 79 -32.43 -1.42 -10.89
CA SER A 79 -31.92 -0.13 -10.48
C SER A 79 -31.10 0.50 -11.61
N ASN A 80 -31.59 1.61 -12.20
CA ASN A 80 -30.91 2.47 -13.19
C ASN A 80 -31.10 2.12 -14.69
N PRO A 81 -32.33 2.15 -15.24
CA PRO A 81 -32.56 1.92 -16.68
C PRO A 81 -32.05 3.08 -17.56
N ALA A 82 -31.82 2.81 -18.86
CA ALA A 82 -31.65 3.88 -19.84
C ALA A 82 -32.96 4.66 -19.98
N THR A 83 -32.89 5.99 -20.09
CA THR A 83 -34.08 6.86 -20.06
C THR A 83 -34.03 7.92 -21.14
N PHE A 84 -35.19 8.33 -21.63
CA PHE A 84 -35.28 9.48 -22.52
C PHE A 84 -35.43 10.78 -21.74
N SER A 85 -34.53 11.74 -21.97
CA SER A 85 -34.76 13.14 -21.61
C SER A 85 -34.76 13.99 -22.88
N ASN A 86 -35.91 14.59 -23.20
CA ASN A 86 -36.12 15.31 -24.47
C ASN A 86 -35.87 14.40 -25.68
N ASN A 87 -34.85 14.75 -26.50
CA ASN A 87 -34.48 14.03 -27.71
C ASN A 87 -33.24 13.14 -27.51
N THR A 88 -32.81 12.95 -26.26
CA THR A 88 -31.58 12.22 -25.92
C THR A 88 -31.95 10.97 -25.13
N LEU A 89 -31.50 9.82 -25.62
CA LEU A 89 -31.46 8.56 -24.89
C LEU A 89 -30.23 8.58 -23.99
N ASN A 90 -30.43 8.65 -22.68
CA ASN A 90 -29.38 8.64 -21.68
C ASN A 90 -29.11 7.21 -21.22
N ILE A 91 -27.88 6.78 -21.36
CA ILE A 91 -27.39 5.48 -20.90
C ILE A 91 -26.55 5.75 -19.66
N PRO A 92 -27.01 5.34 -18.48
CA PRO A 92 -26.40 5.77 -17.22
C PRO A 92 -25.09 5.03 -16.92
N PHE A 93 -24.85 3.89 -17.55
CA PHE A 93 -23.65 3.09 -17.39
C PHE A 93 -23.37 2.26 -18.66
N LEU A 94 -22.15 2.36 -19.18
CA LEU A 94 -21.58 1.48 -20.20
C LEU A 94 -20.09 1.29 -19.91
N SER A 95 -19.66 0.05 -19.68
CA SER A 95 -18.23 -0.27 -19.55
C SER A 95 -17.63 -0.57 -20.93
N PHE A 96 -16.57 0.15 -21.31
CA PHE A 96 -15.86 -0.05 -22.57
C PHE A 96 -14.36 0.23 -22.42
N GLY A 97 -13.52 -0.76 -22.76
CA GLY A 97 -12.06 -0.60 -22.72
C GLY A 97 -11.48 -0.38 -21.31
N GLY A 98 -12.16 -0.86 -20.26
CA GLY A 98 -11.73 -0.67 -18.87
C GLY A 98 -12.07 0.71 -18.28
N THR A 99 -12.94 1.48 -18.94
CA THR A 99 -13.47 2.75 -18.45
C THR A 99 -14.99 2.72 -18.53
N ASP A 100 -15.66 3.23 -17.49
CA ASP A 100 -17.11 3.33 -17.46
C ASP A 100 -17.57 4.70 -17.95
N TYR A 101 -18.66 4.73 -18.71
CA TYR A 101 -19.18 5.94 -19.33
C TYR A 101 -20.67 6.15 -19.05
N LYS A 102 -21.04 7.43 -18.90
CA LYS A 102 -22.40 7.91 -19.15
C LYS A 102 -22.50 8.37 -20.60
N LEU A 103 -23.43 7.82 -21.36
CA LEU A 103 -23.65 8.22 -22.75
C LEU A 103 -24.95 8.98 -22.93
N GLY A 104 -24.90 10.02 -23.77
CA GLY A 104 -26.09 10.65 -24.34
C GLY A 104 -26.15 10.37 -25.83
N LEU A 105 -27.23 9.73 -26.29
CA LEU A 105 -27.50 9.44 -27.70
C LEU A 105 -28.66 10.33 -28.18
N GLU A 106 -28.36 11.36 -28.98
CA GLU A 106 -29.38 12.27 -29.52
C GLU A 106 -30.07 11.64 -30.74
N LEU A 107 -31.40 11.61 -30.76
CA LEU A 107 -32.18 11.09 -31.87
C LEU A 107 -32.11 12.06 -33.08
N VAL A 108 -31.43 11.65 -34.14
CA VAL A 108 -31.21 12.47 -35.34
C VAL A 108 -32.14 12.13 -36.50
N ASN A 109 -32.73 10.93 -36.52
CA ASN A 109 -33.76 10.55 -37.48
C ASN A 109 -34.78 9.62 -36.80
N PRO A 110 -36.09 9.89 -36.83
CA PRO A 110 -37.11 9.02 -36.24
C PRO A 110 -37.47 7.79 -37.10
N SER A 111 -37.11 7.74 -38.38
CA SER A 111 -37.43 6.61 -39.26
C SER A 111 -36.43 6.47 -40.44
N PRO A 112 -35.57 5.42 -40.46
CA PRO A 112 -35.29 4.51 -39.37
C PRO A 112 -34.73 5.28 -38.16
N MET A 113 -34.98 4.75 -36.97
CA MET A 113 -34.56 5.43 -35.75
C MET A 113 -33.04 5.42 -35.62
N ARG A 114 -32.43 6.60 -35.79
CA ARG A 114 -31.00 6.81 -35.70
C ARG A 114 -30.67 7.80 -34.60
N PHE A 115 -29.63 7.46 -33.87
CA PHE A 115 -29.06 8.27 -32.82
C PHE A 115 -27.66 8.70 -33.20
N ARG A 116 -27.25 9.87 -32.75
CA ARG A 116 -25.87 10.35 -32.82
C ARG A 116 -25.32 10.45 -31.41
N LEU A 117 -24.07 10.02 -31.21
CA LEU A 117 -23.38 10.21 -29.96
C LEU A 117 -23.24 11.71 -29.69
N SER A 118 -23.90 12.18 -28.62
CA SER A 118 -23.94 13.59 -28.22
C SER A 118 -23.08 13.87 -26.98
N SER A 119 -22.85 12.86 -26.14
CA SER A 119 -21.92 12.91 -25.03
C SER A 119 -21.43 11.51 -24.65
N ALA A 120 -20.16 11.44 -24.26
CA ALA A 120 -19.57 10.29 -23.60
C ALA A 120 -18.72 10.84 -22.44
N THR A 121 -19.28 10.79 -21.23
CA THR A 121 -18.60 11.31 -20.04
C THR A 121 -18.01 10.13 -19.28
N PRO A 122 -16.69 10.04 -19.12
CA PRO A 122 -16.08 9.07 -18.23
C PRO A 122 -16.71 9.23 -16.85
N ILE A 123 -17.13 8.13 -16.26
CA ILE A 123 -17.52 8.09 -14.86
C ILE A 123 -16.22 8.14 -14.08
N VAL A 124 -15.74 9.36 -13.82
CA VAL A 124 -14.70 9.60 -12.81
C VAL A 124 -15.36 9.28 -11.49
N SER A 125 -14.89 8.22 -10.84
CA SER A 125 -15.35 7.83 -9.51
C SER A 125 -14.91 8.89 -8.50
N ASP A 126 -15.70 9.94 -8.32
CA ASP A 126 -15.92 10.43 -6.96
C ASP A 126 -16.61 9.26 -6.25
N ASN A 127 -15.93 8.64 -5.29
CA ASN A 127 -16.35 7.44 -4.55
C ASN A 127 -17.88 7.40 -4.27
N ILE A 128 -18.64 6.81 -5.20
CA ILE A 128 -19.93 6.22 -4.91
C ILE A 128 -19.64 4.73 -4.77
N SER A 129 -19.09 4.38 -3.61
CA SER A 129 -18.93 3.01 -3.19
C SER A 129 -20.34 2.38 -3.13
N ASN A 130 -20.48 1.18 -3.68
CA ASN A 130 -21.45 0.24 -3.12
C ASN A 130 -21.21 0.18 -1.60
N PRO A 131 -22.26 0.01 -0.76
CA PRO A 131 -22.04 -0.15 0.67
C PRO A 131 -21.01 -1.27 0.85
N ALA A 132 -19.94 -0.96 1.58
CA ALA A 132 -18.88 -1.91 1.86
C ALA A 132 -19.50 -3.14 2.53
N SER A 133 -18.85 -4.29 2.43
CA SER A 133 -19.18 -5.39 3.34
C SER A 133 -18.94 -4.94 4.80
N ILE A 134 -19.63 -5.57 5.75
CA ILE A 134 -19.39 -5.30 7.18
C ILE A 134 -17.92 -5.58 7.53
N ASP A 135 -17.29 -6.53 6.86
CA ASP A 135 -15.88 -6.90 7.07
C ASP A 135 -14.92 -5.78 6.62
N GLU A 136 -15.18 -5.17 5.45
CA GLU A 136 -14.41 -4.01 4.95
C GLU A 136 -14.64 -2.73 5.77
N ALA A 137 -15.82 -2.61 6.40
CA ALA A 137 -16.16 -1.50 7.27
C ALA A 137 -15.68 -1.69 8.71
N MET A 138 -15.14 -2.86 9.08
CA MET A 138 -14.90 -3.24 10.47
C MET A 138 -13.84 -2.37 11.14
N LEU A 139 -14.24 -1.68 12.20
CA LEU A 139 -13.40 -0.86 13.08
C LEU A 139 -12.82 -1.67 14.23
N SER A 140 -13.62 -2.57 14.80
CA SER A 140 -13.20 -3.43 15.90
C SER A 140 -14.07 -4.69 15.97
N PHE A 141 -13.44 -5.84 16.20
CA PHE A 141 -14.12 -7.11 16.42
C PHE A 141 -13.48 -7.88 17.57
N ASN A 142 -14.30 -8.50 18.41
CA ASN A 142 -13.84 -9.48 19.38
C ASN A 142 -14.96 -10.48 19.71
N ASP A 143 -14.69 -11.76 19.46
CA ASP A 143 -15.51 -12.92 19.82
C ASP A 143 -15.06 -13.59 21.12
N PHE A 144 -14.10 -13.00 21.83
CA PHE A 144 -13.54 -13.47 23.09
C PHE A 144 -12.87 -14.84 23.09
N GLU A 145 -12.83 -15.55 21.95
CA GLU A 145 -12.22 -16.88 21.83
C GLU A 145 -10.69 -16.85 21.97
N ASN A 146 -10.10 -15.69 21.67
CA ASN A 146 -8.66 -15.45 21.80
C ASN A 146 -8.32 -14.52 22.99
N GLY A 147 -9.28 -14.30 23.91
CA GLY A 147 -9.13 -13.40 25.05
C GLY A 147 -9.56 -11.95 24.76
N LEU A 148 -9.14 -11.03 25.62
CA LEU A 148 -9.55 -9.62 25.57
C LEU A 148 -8.76 -8.82 24.52
N PHE A 149 -9.40 -7.83 23.90
CA PHE A 149 -8.75 -6.84 23.05
C PHE A 149 -7.95 -5.83 23.89
N GLY A 150 -6.72 -5.52 23.47
CA GLY A 150 -5.92 -4.35 23.91
C GLY A 150 -6.06 -3.93 25.38
N SER A 151 -6.19 -2.61 25.60
CA SER A 151 -6.48 -2.03 26.91
C SER A 151 -8.00 -1.90 27.10
N VAL A 152 -8.54 -2.65 28.07
CA VAL A 152 -9.96 -2.56 28.46
C VAL A 152 -10.09 -1.71 29.72
N ASP A 153 -10.87 -0.63 29.67
CA ASP A 153 -11.29 0.08 30.88
C ASP A 153 -12.50 -0.64 31.47
N ALA A 154 -12.26 -1.63 32.33
CA ALA A 154 -13.29 -2.44 32.97
C ALA A 154 -13.42 -2.17 34.47
N SER A 155 -14.65 -2.16 34.95
CA SER A 155 -14.94 -2.16 36.39
C SER A 155 -14.42 -3.46 37.05
N PRO A 156 -14.14 -3.47 38.36
CA PRO A 156 -13.79 -4.70 39.05
C PRO A 156 -14.87 -5.78 38.88
N GLY A 157 -14.44 -7.02 38.63
CA GLY A 157 -15.34 -8.18 38.54
C GLY A 157 -15.74 -8.62 37.14
N TRP A 158 -15.29 -7.94 36.09
CA TRP A 158 -15.37 -8.46 34.73
C TRP A 158 -14.32 -9.55 34.48
N LYS A 159 -14.72 -10.67 33.85
CA LYS A 159 -13.85 -11.82 33.60
C LYS A 159 -14.28 -12.58 32.34
N LEU A 160 -13.31 -13.18 31.68
CA LEU A 160 -13.55 -14.14 30.61
C LEU A 160 -14.07 -15.44 31.23
N GLU A 161 -15.17 -15.94 30.69
CA GLU A 161 -15.74 -17.25 31.02
C GLU A 161 -15.83 -18.07 29.73
N SER A 162 -15.82 -19.40 29.84
CA SER A 162 -16.02 -20.29 28.70
C SER A 162 -17.06 -21.34 29.06
N ASN A 163 -17.87 -21.75 28.07
CA ASN A 163 -18.76 -22.89 28.23
C ASN A 163 -18.05 -24.23 27.94
N ILE A 164 -18.76 -25.34 28.13
CA ILE A 164 -18.22 -26.68 27.90
C ILE A 164 -17.88 -26.98 26.43
N ASP A 165 -18.48 -26.22 25.51
CA ASP A 165 -18.28 -26.33 24.07
C ASP A 165 -17.06 -25.52 23.58
N GLY A 166 -16.39 -24.80 24.50
CA GLY A 166 -15.20 -24.01 24.22
C GLY A 166 -15.46 -22.56 23.85
N ASN A 167 -16.72 -22.13 23.68
CA ASN A 167 -17.06 -20.73 23.40
C ASN A 167 -16.78 -19.87 24.63
N SER A 168 -16.02 -18.81 24.44
CA SER A 168 -15.63 -17.85 25.45
C SER A 168 -16.47 -16.58 25.34
N TYR A 169 -16.70 -15.91 26.47
CA TYR A 169 -17.51 -14.70 26.54
C TYR A 169 -17.14 -13.90 27.79
N TYR A 170 -17.43 -12.60 27.79
CA TYR A 170 -17.00 -11.70 28.86
C TYR A 170 -18.17 -11.34 29.79
N CYS A 171 -18.06 -11.68 31.07
CA CYS A 171 -19.13 -11.49 32.05
C CYS A 171 -18.70 -10.60 33.21
N ASN A 172 -19.66 -9.86 33.79
CA ASN A 172 -19.47 -9.19 35.06
C ASN A 172 -19.97 -10.02 36.25
N ALA A 173 -19.28 -9.88 37.37
CA ALA A 173 -19.84 -10.22 38.67
C ALA A 173 -20.89 -9.17 39.09
N PRO A 174 -22.07 -9.58 39.61
CA PRO A 174 -23.04 -8.65 40.15
C PRO A 174 -22.48 -7.95 41.39
N GLY A 175 -22.69 -6.64 41.50
CA GLY A 175 -22.21 -5.82 42.62
C GLY A 175 -23.18 -4.68 42.92
N ASN A 176 -22.98 -3.96 44.03
CA ASN A 176 -23.90 -2.90 44.47
C ASN A 176 -23.73 -1.55 43.73
N THR A 177 -22.77 -1.45 42.80
CA THR A 177 -22.54 -0.28 41.94
C THR A 177 -22.78 -0.62 40.48
N TYR A 178 -22.86 0.40 39.62
CA TYR A 178 -22.79 0.20 38.18
C TYR A 178 -21.49 -0.52 37.82
N SER A 179 -21.59 -1.48 36.91
CA SER A 179 -20.45 -2.20 36.37
C SER A 179 -20.43 -2.02 34.87
N SER A 180 -19.26 -1.73 34.31
CA SER A 180 -19.14 -1.51 32.87
C SER A 180 -17.72 -1.75 32.38
N PHE A 181 -17.59 -1.97 31.08
CA PHE A 181 -16.31 -1.82 30.41
C PHE A 181 -16.44 -0.96 29.14
N ARG A 182 -15.34 -0.34 28.71
CA ARG A 182 -15.28 0.52 27.53
C ARG A 182 -14.06 0.22 26.67
N VAL A 183 -14.23 0.43 25.37
CA VAL A 183 -13.33 -0.03 24.32
C VAL A 183 -13.38 0.90 23.11
N GLY A 184 -12.31 0.92 22.32
CA GLY A 184 -12.25 1.70 21.09
C GLY A 184 -11.75 3.13 21.27
N ASP A 185 -11.99 3.96 20.26
CA ASP A 185 -11.36 5.28 20.13
C ASP A 185 -12.36 6.43 20.33
N SER A 186 -11.95 7.45 21.07
CA SER A 186 -12.76 8.64 21.36
C SER A 186 -13.10 9.50 20.13
N SER A 187 -12.42 9.29 18.99
CA SER A 187 -12.64 9.99 17.73
C SER A 187 -13.77 9.40 16.88
N TRP A 188 -14.24 8.17 17.19
CA TRP A 188 -15.30 7.51 16.45
C TRP A 188 -16.60 8.31 16.45
N SER A 189 -17.11 8.61 15.26
CA SER A 189 -18.29 9.44 15.06
C SER A 189 -19.42 8.67 14.39
N ASN A 190 -19.23 8.23 13.14
CA ASN A 190 -20.24 7.50 12.38
C ASN A 190 -19.91 6.00 12.35
N TYR A 191 -20.67 5.21 13.09
CA TYR A 191 -20.43 3.78 13.22
C TYR A 191 -21.68 3.04 13.68
N ALA A 192 -21.70 1.74 13.44
CA ALA A 192 -22.57 0.80 14.09
C ALA A 192 -21.79 0.05 15.17
N PHE A 193 -22.42 -0.17 16.32
CA PHE A 193 -21.90 -1.00 17.40
C PHE A 193 -22.91 -2.11 17.70
N GLU A 194 -22.50 -3.35 17.50
CA GLU A 194 -23.29 -4.56 17.74
C GLU A 194 -22.61 -5.45 18.77
N ALA A 195 -23.41 -6.10 19.61
CA ALA A 195 -22.93 -7.13 20.52
C ALA A 195 -24.05 -8.13 20.82
N ARG A 196 -23.67 -9.39 21.05
CA ARG A 196 -24.56 -10.37 21.67
C ARG A 196 -24.45 -10.24 23.17
N VAL A 197 -25.59 -10.18 23.84
CA VAL A 197 -25.69 -10.00 25.29
C VAL A 197 -26.59 -11.06 25.88
N ARG A 198 -26.28 -11.50 27.10
CA ARG A 198 -27.13 -12.38 27.90
C ARG A 198 -27.24 -11.82 29.30
N ARG A 199 -28.46 -11.71 29.82
CA ARG A 199 -28.72 -11.38 31.24
C ARG A 199 -28.87 -12.66 32.03
N ASN A 200 -28.12 -12.77 33.13
CA ASN A 200 -28.18 -13.95 33.98
C ASN A 200 -29.35 -13.83 34.99
N SER A 201 -29.98 -14.96 35.33
CA SER A 201 -31.21 -15.03 36.16
C SER A 201 -31.13 -14.48 37.58
N ASN A 202 -29.94 -14.19 38.10
CA ASN A 202 -29.76 -13.75 39.49
C ASN A 202 -30.34 -12.35 39.81
N ASN A 203 -30.78 -11.57 38.81
CA ASN A 203 -31.59 -10.35 39.00
C ASN A 203 -32.32 -9.91 37.71
N ALA A 204 -33.50 -10.48 37.46
CA ALA A 204 -34.26 -10.29 36.21
C ALA A 204 -34.80 -8.87 35.97
N ASP A 205 -34.87 -8.02 37.01
CA ASP A 205 -35.39 -6.65 36.92
C ASP A 205 -34.31 -5.59 36.61
N GLY A 206 -33.04 -6.00 36.59
CA GLY A 206 -31.93 -5.16 36.13
C GLY A 206 -31.95 -4.93 34.62
N TYR A 207 -31.34 -3.83 34.19
CA TYR A 207 -31.15 -3.51 32.77
C TYR A 207 -29.67 -3.36 32.41
N LEU A 208 -29.38 -3.64 31.15
CA LEU A 208 -28.06 -3.50 30.55
C LEU A 208 -28.08 -2.36 29.53
N GLU A 209 -26.91 -1.80 29.23
CA GLU A 209 -26.77 -0.66 28.34
C GLU A 209 -25.63 -0.89 27.35
N LEU A 210 -25.85 -0.63 26.07
CA LEU A 210 -24.75 -0.33 25.15
C LEU A 210 -24.44 1.17 25.22
N TYR A 211 -23.16 1.50 25.41
CA TYR A 211 -22.64 2.86 25.38
C TYR A 211 -22.12 3.20 23.99
N ALA A 212 -22.53 4.35 23.46
CA ALA A 212 -22.08 4.85 22.17
C ALA A 212 -21.77 6.36 22.24
N ARG A 213 -20.71 6.78 21.56
CA ARG A 213 -20.07 8.09 21.66
C ARG A 213 -19.88 8.48 23.12
N PHE A 214 -19.34 7.54 23.90
CA PHE A 214 -19.16 7.73 25.33
C PHE A 214 -17.85 8.49 25.58
N ASP A 215 -17.90 9.51 26.43
CA ASP A 215 -16.77 10.29 26.88
C ASP A 215 -16.36 9.83 28.28
N ASN A 216 -15.20 9.17 28.35
CA ASN A 216 -14.66 8.63 29.60
C ASN A 216 -14.36 9.72 30.64
N SER A 217 -14.15 10.97 30.23
CA SER A 217 -13.77 12.06 31.14
C SER A 217 -14.93 12.56 32.00
N ASN A 218 -16.15 12.53 31.48
CA ASN A 218 -17.32 13.12 32.12
C ASN A 218 -18.54 12.18 32.20
N GLY A 219 -18.46 10.99 31.60
CA GLY A 219 -19.51 9.98 31.63
C GLY A 219 -20.72 10.26 30.72
N ASN A 220 -20.58 11.22 29.80
CA ASN A 220 -21.60 11.56 28.81
C ASN A 220 -21.55 10.61 27.62
N GLY A 221 -22.70 10.36 27.00
CA GLY A 221 -22.81 9.47 25.86
C GLY A 221 -24.23 8.98 25.65
N TYR A 222 -24.49 8.42 24.47
CA TYR A 222 -25.74 7.73 24.19
C TYR A 222 -25.73 6.35 24.86
N ARG A 223 -26.89 5.96 25.38
CA ARG A 223 -27.10 4.66 26.02
C ARG A 223 -28.30 3.98 25.42
N ALA A 224 -28.10 2.80 24.88
CA ALA A 224 -29.17 1.93 24.43
C ALA A 224 -29.47 0.91 25.51
N ALA A 225 -30.54 1.14 26.24
CA ALA A 225 -30.91 0.36 27.42
C ALA A 225 -31.86 -0.79 27.05
N LEU A 226 -31.57 -1.98 27.56
CA LEU A 226 -32.42 -3.16 27.48
C LEU A 226 -32.81 -3.60 28.90
N THR A 227 -34.10 -3.47 29.20
CA THR A 227 -34.75 -4.02 30.39
C THR A 227 -35.31 -5.41 30.08
N LYS A 228 -36.12 -5.98 30.99
CA LYS A 228 -36.71 -7.30 30.76
C LYS A 228 -37.71 -7.37 29.61
N ASP A 229 -38.44 -6.29 29.38
CA ASP A 229 -39.60 -6.24 28.49
C ASP A 229 -39.63 -4.96 27.64
N TYR A 230 -38.60 -4.11 27.74
CA TYR A 230 -38.56 -2.81 27.09
C TYR A 230 -37.14 -2.39 26.70
N ALA A 231 -36.99 -1.79 25.52
CA ALA A 231 -35.73 -1.30 24.99
C ALA A 231 -35.87 0.15 24.49
N PHE A 232 -34.95 1.04 24.89
CA PHE A 232 -35.03 2.47 24.59
C PHE A 232 -33.65 3.15 24.50
N LEU A 233 -33.60 4.32 23.85
CA LEU A 233 -32.42 5.19 23.83
C LEU A 233 -32.49 6.23 24.95
N SER A 234 -31.34 6.55 25.54
CA SER A 234 -31.17 7.65 26.50
C SER A 234 -29.82 8.34 26.34
N TYR A 235 -29.67 9.50 26.98
CA TYR A 235 -28.44 10.28 27.05
C TYR A 235 -28.20 10.74 28.49
N ALA A 236 -26.95 10.73 28.93
CA ALA A 236 -26.62 10.88 30.35
C ALA A 236 -26.77 12.32 30.90
N SER A 237 -26.25 13.35 30.22
CA SER A 237 -26.27 14.73 30.74
C SER A 237 -26.28 15.81 29.64
N PRO A 238 -27.34 16.64 29.51
CA PRO A 238 -28.57 16.58 30.29
C PRO A 238 -29.30 15.26 30.04
N SER A 239 -29.93 14.70 31.09
CA SER A 239 -30.61 13.41 30.96
C SER A 239 -31.76 13.52 29.95
N LYS A 240 -31.73 12.69 28.91
CA LYS A 240 -32.78 12.57 27.89
C LYS A 240 -33.17 11.11 27.75
N ASN A 241 -34.46 10.84 27.57
CA ASN A 241 -34.98 9.52 27.23
C ASN A 241 -35.85 9.65 25.99
N TRP A 242 -35.69 8.73 25.05
CA TRP A 242 -36.50 8.69 23.83
C TRP A 242 -37.45 7.48 23.87
N PRO A 243 -38.61 7.56 23.19
CA PRO A 243 -39.55 6.44 23.14
C PRO A 243 -38.89 5.15 22.64
N GLY A 244 -39.17 4.05 23.32
CA GLY A 244 -38.73 2.71 22.98
C GLY A 244 -39.88 1.78 22.59
N LYS A 245 -39.59 0.48 22.50
CA LYS A 245 -40.58 -0.58 22.24
C LYS A 245 -40.49 -1.70 23.26
N SER A 246 -41.61 -2.38 23.45
CA SER A 246 -41.61 -3.66 24.15
C SER A 246 -40.84 -4.71 23.36
N VAL A 247 -40.03 -5.49 24.04
CA VAL A 247 -39.18 -6.55 23.45
C VAL A 247 -39.25 -7.79 24.32
N ASP A 248 -39.16 -8.97 23.71
CA ASP A 248 -38.94 -10.21 24.45
C ASP A 248 -37.46 -10.56 24.39
N ALA A 249 -36.74 -10.20 25.45
CA ALA A 249 -35.30 -10.43 25.55
C ALA A 249 -34.94 -11.63 26.43
N GLY A 250 -35.93 -12.30 27.03
CA GLY A 250 -35.75 -13.43 27.93
C GLY A 250 -34.77 -13.17 29.09
N VAL A 251 -34.59 -14.19 29.92
CA VAL A 251 -33.50 -14.29 30.90
C VAL A 251 -32.72 -15.54 30.54
N ASP A 252 -31.40 -15.53 30.71
CA ASP A 252 -30.48 -16.59 30.28
C ASP A 252 -30.51 -16.87 28.76
N GLN A 253 -31.01 -15.91 27.96
CA GLN A 253 -31.03 -15.97 26.50
C GLN A 253 -30.07 -14.94 25.89
N TRP A 254 -29.40 -15.35 24.81
CA TRP A 254 -28.56 -14.45 24.00
C TRP A 254 -29.44 -13.60 23.08
N VAL A 255 -29.23 -12.30 23.11
CA VAL A 255 -29.93 -11.30 22.30
C VAL A 255 -28.89 -10.45 21.59
N THR A 256 -29.13 -10.09 20.33
CA THR A 256 -28.26 -9.17 19.59
C THR A 256 -28.75 -7.75 19.74
N LEU A 257 -27.89 -6.86 20.21
CA LEU A 257 -28.16 -5.43 20.31
C LEU A 257 -27.29 -4.68 19.32
N ARG A 258 -27.85 -3.71 18.59
CA ARG A 258 -27.10 -2.84 17.69
C ARG A 258 -27.51 -1.39 17.82
N VAL A 259 -26.54 -0.48 17.93
CA VAL A 259 -26.74 0.97 17.83
C VAL A 259 -26.07 1.48 16.57
N GLU A 260 -26.76 2.28 15.77
CA GLU A 260 -26.22 2.94 14.57
C GLU A 260 -26.22 4.45 14.78
N LEU A 261 -25.09 5.10 14.52
CA LEU A 261 -24.90 6.54 14.66
C LEU A 261 -24.38 7.13 13.35
N VAL A 262 -25.15 8.04 12.75
CA VAL A 262 -24.77 8.74 11.50
C VAL A 262 -25.10 10.22 11.65
N GLY A 263 -24.07 11.08 11.71
CA GLY A 263 -24.23 12.49 11.99
C GLY A 263 -24.95 12.70 13.33
N THR A 264 -26.16 13.28 13.28
CA THR A 264 -27.03 13.47 14.45
C THR A 264 -28.08 12.38 14.63
N ASN A 265 -28.18 11.41 13.73
CA ASN A 265 -29.17 10.34 13.82
C ASN A 265 -28.63 9.17 14.65
N VAL A 266 -29.44 8.69 15.59
CA VAL A 266 -29.11 7.55 16.46
C VAL A 266 -30.27 6.56 16.40
N LYS A 267 -29.97 5.31 16.05
CA LYS A 267 -30.94 4.22 15.96
C LYS A 267 -30.53 3.06 16.85
N PHE A 268 -31.50 2.39 17.46
CA PHE A 268 -31.28 1.22 18.31
C PHE A 268 -32.13 0.05 17.83
N PHE A 269 -31.48 -1.10 17.69
CA PHE A 269 -32.05 -2.34 17.22
C PHE A 269 -31.88 -3.47 18.26
N VAL A 270 -32.90 -4.32 18.35
CA VAL A 270 -32.88 -5.57 19.13
C VAL A 270 -33.23 -6.71 18.18
N ASN A 271 -32.36 -7.71 18.05
CA ASN A 271 -32.49 -8.82 17.10
C ASN A 271 -32.81 -8.35 15.66
N GLY A 272 -32.14 -7.28 15.22
CA GLY A 272 -32.33 -6.67 13.90
C GLY A 272 -33.59 -5.81 13.74
N GLN A 273 -34.47 -5.72 14.75
CA GLN A 273 -35.66 -4.87 14.69
C GLN A 273 -35.39 -3.48 15.30
N LEU A 274 -35.73 -2.42 14.58
CA LEU A 274 -35.62 -1.04 15.07
C LEU A 274 -36.59 -0.81 16.24
N VAL A 275 -36.07 -0.49 17.42
CA VAL A 275 -36.84 -0.28 18.66
C VAL A 275 -36.91 1.18 19.10
N SER A 276 -35.90 1.98 18.79
CA SER A 276 -35.84 3.40 19.14
C SER A 276 -35.00 4.16 18.12
N GLU A 277 -35.35 5.42 17.88
CA GLU A 277 -34.71 6.31 16.90
C GLU A 277 -34.82 7.74 17.41
N THR A 278 -33.78 8.54 17.20
CA THR A 278 -33.78 9.96 17.51
C THR A 278 -32.79 10.75 16.66
N THR A 279 -32.96 12.08 16.66
CA THR A 279 -31.98 13.03 16.13
C THR A 279 -31.49 13.89 17.30
N ASP A 280 -30.20 13.80 17.62
CA ASP A 280 -29.57 14.52 18.72
C ASP A 280 -28.12 14.87 18.39
N SER A 281 -27.67 16.05 18.82
CA SER A 281 -26.33 16.58 18.54
C SER A 281 -25.54 16.87 19.83
N SER A 282 -25.92 16.25 20.96
CA SER A 282 -25.27 16.53 22.25
C SER A 282 -23.82 16.02 22.29
N ILE A 283 -23.51 14.98 21.52
CA ILE A 283 -22.15 14.46 21.35
C ILE A 283 -21.93 13.91 19.93
N ALA A 284 -20.77 14.24 19.36
CA ALA A 284 -20.42 13.92 17.97
C ALA A 284 -19.54 12.67 17.85
N ASN A 285 -18.78 12.34 18.90
CA ASN A 285 -17.80 11.27 18.90
C ASN A 285 -17.57 10.67 20.30
N GLY A 286 -16.99 9.48 20.36
CA GLY A 286 -16.59 8.85 21.61
C GLY A 286 -16.46 7.33 21.49
N VAL A 287 -16.02 6.70 22.58
CA VAL A 287 -15.79 5.24 22.63
C VAL A 287 -17.12 4.46 22.68
N VAL A 288 -17.02 3.13 22.55
CA VAL A 288 -18.14 2.22 22.82
C VAL A 288 -17.93 1.49 24.15
N GLY A 289 -18.99 0.88 24.68
CA GLY A 289 -18.88 0.10 25.90
C GLY A 289 -20.17 -0.60 26.26
N VAL A 290 -20.12 -1.37 27.35
CA VAL A 290 -21.30 -2.05 27.88
C VAL A 290 -21.40 -1.81 29.38
N GLY A 291 -22.62 -1.58 29.84
CA GLY A 291 -22.95 -1.34 31.24
C GLY A 291 -24.01 -2.28 31.78
N ALA A 292 -23.90 -2.57 33.07
CA ALA A 292 -24.86 -3.30 33.88
C ALA A 292 -25.25 -2.44 35.09
N ASN A 293 -26.55 -2.33 35.32
CA ASN A 293 -27.08 -1.69 36.52
C ASN A 293 -26.64 -2.45 37.80
N PRO A 294 -26.53 -1.79 38.97
CA PRO A 294 -26.38 -2.47 40.25
C PRO A 294 -27.16 -3.78 40.39
N ASN A 295 -26.48 -4.77 40.94
CA ASN A 295 -26.95 -6.13 41.18
C ASN A 295 -27.33 -6.91 39.91
N THR A 296 -26.95 -6.44 38.71
CA THR A 296 -27.21 -7.12 37.43
C THR A 296 -25.96 -7.89 37.00
N SER A 297 -26.14 -9.13 36.53
CA SER A 297 -25.08 -9.92 35.91
C SER A 297 -25.42 -10.14 34.44
N ILE A 298 -24.46 -9.80 33.58
CA ILE A 298 -24.55 -9.91 32.13
C ILE A 298 -23.28 -10.57 31.59
N CYS A 299 -23.42 -11.19 30.43
CA CYS A 299 -22.34 -11.70 29.61
C CYS A 299 -22.47 -11.14 28.19
N ILE A 300 -21.34 -10.88 27.55
CA ILE A 300 -21.25 -10.32 26.20
C ILE A 300 -20.37 -11.21 25.34
N ASP A 301 -20.76 -11.32 24.08
CA ASP A 301 -20.10 -12.09 23.04
C ASP A 301 -20.25 -11.35 21.69
N ASP A 302 -19.45 -11.72 20.69
CA ASP A 302 -19.51 -11.19 19.31
C ASP A 302 -19.59 -9.66 19.25
N LEU A 303 -18.64 -8.97 19.88
CA LEU A 303 -18.57 -7.50 19.87
C LEU A 303 -18.06 -7.02 18.50
N LYS A 304 -18.84 -6.20 17.81
CA LYS A 304 -18.54 -5.66 16.48
C LYS A 304 -18.75 -4.16 16.44
N VAL A 305 -17.80 -3.44 15.85
CA VAL A 305 -17.95 -2.02 15.53
C VAL A 305 -17.53 -1.84 14.07
N TRP A 306 -18.37 -1.23 13.24
CA TRP A 306 -18.03 -0.95 11.85
C TRP A 306 -18.48 0.44 11.43
N ALA A 307 -17.77 1.02 10.48
CA ALA A 307 -18.03 2.35 9.97
C ALA A 307 -19.29 2.34 9.10
N ILE A 308 -20.15 3.36 9.25
CA ILE A 308 -21.39 3.49 8.46
C ILE A 308 -21.62 4.93 8.03
N ASP A 309 -22.39 5.12 6.96
CA ASP A 309 -22.99 6.40 6.56
C ASP A 309 -24.51 6.26 6.38
N GLU A 310 -25.13 7.24 5.72
CA GLU A 310 -26.58 7.24 5.44
C GLU A 310 -27.03 6.06 4.55
N LYS A 311 -26.11 5.41 3.83
CA LYS A 311 -26.38 4.34 2.86
C LYS A 311 -26.02 2.95 3.39
N GLY A 312 -25.26 2.83 4.47
CA GLY A 312 -24.92 1.54 5.09
C GLY A 312 -23.46 1.48 5.54
N PRO A 313 -22.87 0.28 5.63
CA PRO A 313 -21.44 0.15 5.91
C PRO A 313 -20.61 0.87 4.85
N VAL A 314 -19.59 1.58 5.31
CA VAL A 314 -18.63 2.28 4.46
C VAL A 314 -17.27 1.73 4.80
N ASP A 315 -16.43 1.59 3.78
CA ASP A 315 -15.04 1.22 3.97
C ASP A 315 -14.41 2.09 5.06
N ARG A 316 -13.80 1.44 6.06
CA ARG A 316 -13.17 2.10 7.20
C ARG A 316 -12.11 3.13 6.77
N ASP A 317 -11.49 2.94 5.61
CA ASP A 317 -10.47 3.82 5.03
C ASP A 317 -11.08 5.16 4.55
N VAL A 318 -12.40 5.22 4.31
CA VAL A 318 -13.13 6.44 3.89
C VAL A 318 -13.54 7.33 5.08
N LEU A 319 -13.66 6.77 6.29
CA LEU A 319 -14.19 7.47 7.48
C LEU A 319 -13.13 7.83 8.54
N GLY A 320 -11.86 7.52 8.32
CA GLY A 320 -10.77 7.94 9.21
C GLY A 320 -10.82 7.33 10.62
N ALA A 321 -11.41 6.15 10.77
CA ALA A 321 -11.40 5.41 12.02
C ALA A 321 -10.08 4.61 12.19
N PRO A 322 -9.62 4.34 13.43
CA PRO A 322 -8.34 3.70 13.69
C PRO A 322 -8.36 2.23 13.32
N ASP A 323 -7.61 1.91 12.27
CA ASP A 323 -7.11 0.59 11.91
C ASP A 323 -6.20 0.03 13.04
N PRO A 324 -6.15 -1.29 13.34
CA PRO A 324 -5.02 -1.88 14.08
C PRO A 324 -3.65 -1.66 13.40
N PHE A 325 -3.61 -1.31 12.11
CA PHE A 325 -2.42 -0.75 11.44
C PHE A 325 -2.24 0.79 11.64
N ASN A 326 -3.10 1.45 12.43
CA ASN A 326 -3.09 2.90 12.66
C ASN A 326 -2.05 3.38 13.70
N THR A 327 -1.20 2.51 14.24
CA THR A 327 0.07 3.02 14.78
C THR A 327 0.95 3.64 13.68
N ALA A 328 0.63 3.38 12.41
CA ALA A 328 1.16 4.08 11.23
C ALA A 328 0.38 5.35 10.84
N LEU A 329 -0.34 6.03 11.75
CA LEU A 329 -0.72 7.44 11.56
C LEU A 329 0.50 8.24 11.11
N LYS A 330 0.42 8.95 9.96
CA LYS A 330 1.45 9.83 9.37
C LYS A 330 2.78 9.84 10.14
N TYR A 331 3.45 8.69 10.19
CA TYR A 331 4.52 8.52 11.15
C TYR A 331 5.71 9.30 10.63
N ALA A 332 6.03 10.40 11.30
CA ALA A 332 7.07 11.35 10.92
C ALA A 332 8.33 11.19 11.80
N GLY A 333 8.48 10.04 12.45
CA GLY A 333 9.60 9.77 13.34
C GLY A 333 10.90 9.51 12.59
N ALA A 334 12.02 9.70 13.29
CA ALA A 334 13.34 9.55 12.69
C ALA A 334 13.72 8.08 12.43
N CYS A 335 13.18 7.14 13.21
CA CYS A 335 13.48 5.72 13.11
C CYS A 335 12.51 4.97 12.19
N THR A 336 13.06 4.10 11.35
CA THR A 336 12.41 3.54 10.17
C THR A 336 11.18 2.66 10.42
N PHE A 337 11.13 1.95 11.54
CA PHE A 337 10.09 0.95 11.80
C PHE A 337 9.57 0.98 13.24
N CYS A 338 9.74 2.11 13.94
CA CYS A 338 9.33 2.21 15.35
C CYS A 338 7.81 2.26 15.56
N PHE A 339 7.03 2.42 14.50
CA PHE A 339 5.57 2.34 14.57
C PHE A 339 5.05 0.89 14.69
N MET A 340 5.90 -0.12 14.52
CA MET A 340 5.51 -1.55 14.44
C MET A 340 5.23 -2.24 15.80
N SER A 341 5.03 -1.52 16.91
CA SER A 341 5.19 -2.12 18.25
C SER A 341 3.92 -2.49 19.02
N GLU A 342 2.74 -2.59 18.40
CA GLU A 342 1.49 -2.87 19.14
C GLU A 342 0.61 -4.00 18.56
N ASP A 343 1.01 -4.61 17.44
CA ASP A 343 0.25 -5.67 16.76
C ASP A 343 0.88 -7.06 17.01
N PRO A 344 0.12 -8.06 17.53
CA PRO A 344 0.55 -9.45 17.66
C PRO A 344 1.05 -10.10 16.36
N LEU A 345 0.61 -9.61 15.20
CA LEU A 345 1.01 -10.09 13.87
C LEU A 345 2.25 -9.35 13.33
N SER A 346 2.71 -8.31 14.01
CA SER A 346 3.90 -7.57 13.62
C SER A 346 5.17 -8.31 14.04
N PRO A 347 6.20 -8.37 13.18
CA PRO A 347 7.46 -8.99 13.57
C PRO A 347 8.21 -8.12 14.58
N VAL A 348 8.95 -8.78 15.48
CA VAL A 348 9.78 -8.11 16.48
C VAL A 348 11.25 -8.18 16.09
N ALA A 349 12.01 -7.13 16.38
CA ALA A 349 13.45 -7.13 16.17
C ALA A 349 14.12 -8.23 17.03
N ASN A 350 15.05 -8.98 16.46
CA ASN A 350 15.70 -10.11 17.14
C ASN A 350 17.04 -9.75 17.80
N GLY A 351 17.46 -8.48 17.75
CA GLY A 351 18.73 -8.01 18.30
C GLY A 351 19.98 -8.39 17.49
N GLN A 352 19.82 -9.07 16.34
CA GLN A 352 20.91 -9.54 15.47
C GLN A 352 20.88 -8.87 14.09
N GLY A 353 20.25 -7.69 13.99
CA GLY A 353 20.10 -6.98 12.72
C GLY A 353 18.99 -7.52 11.82
N GLY A 354 18.06 -8.29 12.36
CA GLY A 354 16.87 -8.76 11.65
C GLY A 354 15.64 -8.88 12.54
N TYR A 355 14.67 -9.64 12.04
CA TYR A 355 13.34 -9.78 12.64
C TYR A 355 12.96 -11.24 12.86
N ARG A 356 12.02 -11.47 13.76
CA ARG A 356 11.40 -12.77 14.04
C ARG A 356 9.90 -12.59 14.23
N PRO A 357 9.09 -13.66 14.13
CA PRO A 357 7.69 -13.58 14.53
C PRO A 357 7.58 -13.15 15.98
N ASN A 358 6.50 -12.44 16.31
CA ASN A 358 6.13 -12.22 17.70
C ASN A 358 5.85 -13.58 18.36
N ASP A 359 6.16 -13.73 19.65
CA ASP A 359 5.92 -14.97 20.37
C ASP A 359 4.41 -15.29 20.51
N SER A 360 3.55 -14.27 20.36
CA SER A 360 2.09 -14.41 20.31
C SER A 360 1.52 -14.71 18.92
N ASP A 361 2.33 -14.71 17.87
CA ASP A 361 1.88 -14.94 16.49
C ASP A 361 1.67 -16.45 16.24
N THR A 362 0.41 -16.85 16.12
CA THR A 362 -0.01 -18.25 16.01
C THR A 362 -0.29 -18.69 14.57
N ARG A 363 -0.02 -17.83 13.58
CA ARG A 363 -0.25 -18.15 12.17
C ARG A 363 0.48 -19.40 11.74
N GLU A 364 -0.14 -20.15 10.82
CA GLU A 364 0.45 -21.35 10.24
C GLU A 364 1.78 -21.00 9.56
N GLN A 365 2.82 -21.79 9.85
CA GLN A 365 4.14 -21.58 9.29
C GLN A 365 4.38 -22.47 8.07
N ILE A 366 4.82 -21.88 6.97
CA ILE A 366 5.29 -22.60 5.79
C ILE A 366 6.74 -22.24 5.51
N VAL A 367 7.49 -23.17 4.91
CA VAL A 367 8.88 -22.97 4.53
C VAL A 367 9.02 -23.19 3.03
N ILE A 368 9.61 -22.20 2.35
CA ILE A 368 9.98 -22.27 0.94
C ILE A 368 11.48 -21.97 0.77
N ASP A 369 12.02 -22.31 -0.39
CA ASP A 369 13.40 -22.03 -0.75
C ASP A 369 13.49 -21.51 -2.20
N GLN A 370 14.70 -21.42 -2.75
CA GLN A 370 14.94 -20.94 -4.12
C GLN A 370 14.28 -21.79 -5.23
N THR A 371 13.73 -22.96 -4.90
CA THR A 371 13.04 -23.83 -5.88
C THR A 371 11.56 -23.49 -6.02
N PHE A 372 11.01 -22.69 -5.11
CA PHE A 372 9.63 -22.20 -5.23
C PHE A 372 9.49 -21.30 -6.47
N SER A 373 8.42 -21.51 -7.23
CA SER A 373 8.04 -20.67 -8.36
C SER A 373 6.52 -20.67 -8.51
N VAL A 374 6.01 -19.60 -9.12
CA VAL A 374 4.61 -19.52 -9.54
C VAL A 374 4.56 -19.61 -11.07
N PRO A 375 4.14 -20.75 -11.64
CA PRO A 375 4.08 -20.92 -13.09
C PRO A 375 3.10 -19.97 -13.77
N ALA A 376 3.33 -19.68 -15.05
CA ALA A 376 2.44 -18.85 -15.85
C ALA A 376 1.00 -19.42 -15.85
N GLY A 377 0.02 -18.54 -15.69
CA GLY A 377 -1.40 -18.92 -15.63
C GLY A 377 -1.85 -19.58 -14.31
N GLN A 378 -0.97 -19.72 -13.32
CA GLN A 378 -1.33 -20.20 -11.98
C GLN A 378 -1.38 -19.05 -10.97
N GLU A 379 -2.15 -19.23 -9.92
CA GLU A 379 -2.19 -18.35 -8.76
C GLU A 379 -1.80 -19.14 -7.49
N VAL A 380 -0.94 -18.55 -6.67
CA VAL A 380 -0.62 -19.01 -5.32
C VAL A 380 -1.05 -17.92 -4.34
N ILE A 381 -1.81 -18.32 -3.32
CA ILE A 381 -2.31 -17.43 -2.28
C ILE A 381 -1.71 -17.85 -0.94
N TRP A 382 -1.07 -16.91 -0.27
CA TRP A 382 -0.67 -17.03 1.14
C TRP A 382 -1.51 -16.05 1.95
N ASP A 383 -2.57 -16.57 2.54
CA ASP A 383 -3.40 -15.83 3.47
C ASP A 383 -3.19 -16.34 4.89
N ASN A 384 -3.00 -15.41 5.82
CA ASN A 384 -2.82 -15.66 7.24
C ASN A 384 -1.68 -16.64 7.57
N LYS A 385 -0.50 -16.46 6.93
CA LYS A 385 0.68 -17.33 7.08
C LYS A 385 1.89 -16.61 7.67
N ILE A 386 2.76 -17.38 8.33
CA ILE A 386 4.18 -17.03 8.45
C ILE A 386 4.94 -17.82 7.38
N VAL A 387 5.55 -17.12 6.43
CA VAL A 387 6.29 -17.72 5.32
C VAL A 387 7.78 -17.53 5.55
N TRP A 388 8.47 -18.63 5.82
CA TRP A 388 9.93 -18.66 5.93
C TRP A 388 10.54 -18.91 4.56
N VAL A 389 11.42 -18.00 4.11
CA VAL A 389 12.22 -18.18 2.90
C VAL A 389 13.65 -18.54 3.30
N ARG A 390 13.98 -19.83 3.15
CA ARG A 390 15.24 -20.44 3.62
C ARG A 390 16.01 -21.07 2.45
N PRO A 391 16.69 -20.26 1.63
CA PRO A 391 17.43 -20.78 0.50
C PRO A 391 18.63 -21.61 0.94
N THR A 392 18.82 -22.76 0.30
CA THR A 392 19.95 -23.68 0.54
C THR A 392 21.15 -23.38 -0.36
N GLN A 393 20.95 -22.60 -1.43
CA GLN A 393 21.96 -22.17 -2.38
C GLN A 393 21.57 -20.83 -3.01
N ARG A 394 22.45 -20.24 -3.84
CA ARG A 394 22.07 -19.08 -4.64
C ARG A 394 21.05 -19.48 -5.71
N GLY A 395 20.01 -18.68 -5.87
CA GLY A 395 18.97 -18.93 -6.86
C GLY A 395 17.79 -17.97 -6.69
N ASN A 396 16.95 -17.86 -7.72
CA ASN A 396 15.82 -16.93 -7.74
C ASN A 396 14.50 -17.66 -7.56
N ILE A 397 13.61 -17.11 -6.74
CA ILE A 397 12.19 -17.44 -6.74
C ILE A 397 11.55 -16.66 -7.88
N ASN A 398 10.97 -17.36 -8.85
CA ASN A 398 10.38 -16.72 -10.04
C ASN A 398 8.84 -16.77 -9.99
N VAL A 399 8.21 -15.63 -10.24
CA VAL A 399 6.76 -15.47 -10.33
C VAL A 399 6.40 -15.12 -11.78
N PHE A 400 5.95 -16.13 -12.52
CA PHE A 400 5.43 -16.01 -13.89
C PHE A 400 3.90 -15.93 -13.90
N GLY A 401 3.23 -16.47 -12.88
CA GLY A 401 1.79 -16.36 -12.64
C GLY A 401 1.44 -15.26 -11.64
N LYS A 402 0.49 -15.50 -10.74
CA LYS A 402 0.07 -14.56 -9.69
C LYS A 402 0.44 -15.06 -8.31
N LEU A 403 1.16 -14.24 -7.54
CA LEU A 403 1.40 -14.47 -6.11
C LEU A 403 0.60 -13.44 -5.31
N THR A 404 -0.32 -13.92 -4.49
CA THR A 404 -1.14 -13.09 -3.59
C THR A 404 -0.75 -13.38 -2.14
N ILE A 405 -0.46 -12.34 -1.37
CA ILE A 405 0.00 -12.43 0.01
C ILE A 405 -0.88 -11.50 0.85
N GLU A 406 -1.61 -12.07 1.80
CA GLU A 406 -2.57 -11.33 2.61
C GLU A 406 -2.40 -11.72 4.08
N ASN A 407 -2.51 -10.75 4.98
CA ASN A 407 -2.47 -10.96 6.44
C ASN A 407 -1.28 -11.82 6.90
N SER A 408 -0.15 -11.72 6.22
CA SER A 408 0.96 -12.67 6.34
C SER A 408 2.26 -11.99 6.78
N LEU A 409 3.18 -12.78 7.33
CA LEU A 409 4.54 -12.37 7.67
C LEU A 409 5.54 -13.19 6.86
N LEU A 410 6.32 -12.53 6.02
CA LEU A 410 7.39 -13.14 5.27
C LEU A 410 8.74 -12.87 5.93
N LEU A 411 9.52 -13.92 6.12
CA LEU A 411 10.82 -13.88 6.78
C LEU A 411 11.90 -14.52 5.93
N TRP A 412 12.87 -13.73 5.49
CA TRP A 412 14.04 -14.19 4.74
C TRP A 412 15.18 -14.53 5.67
N GLU A 413 15.58 -15.80 5.65
CA GLU A 413 16.70 -16.32 6.42
C GLU A 413 17.80 -16.79 5.47
N GLN A 414 18.73 -15.88 5.18
CA GLN A 414 19.84 -16.10 4.24
C GLN A 414 21.17 -16.19 4.98
N ASN A 415 22.23 -16.67 4.34
CA ASN A 415 23.59 -16.71 4.93
C ASN A 415 24.59 -15.76 4.25
N GLN A 416 24.12 -14.99 3.27
CA GLN A 416 24.90 -14.01 2.52
C GLN A 416 23.96 -13.00 1.86
N HIS A 417 24.46 -11.80 1.57
CA HIS A 417 23.71 -10.77 0.83
C HIS A 417 23.22 -11.30 -0.52
N GLN A 418 21.94 -11.06 -0.80
CA GLN A 418 21.30 -11.40 -2.07
C GLN A 418 21.48 -12.87 -2.46
N GLN A 419 21.40 -13.79 -1.49
CA GLN A 419 21.48 -15.22 -1.76
C GLN A 419 20.35 -15.66 -2.69
N THR A 420 19.14 -15.20 -2.39
CA THR A 420 17.94 -15.43 -3.19
C THR A 420 17.17 -14.15 -3.35
N ARG A 421 16.67 -13.94 -4.57
CA ARG A 421 15.80 -12.84 -4.94
C ARG A 421 14.42 -13.37 -5.29
N LEU A 422 13.40 -12.57 -5.03
CA LEU A 422 12.07 -12.78 -5.59
C LEU A 422 12.00 -11.99 -6.88
N ILE A 423 11.70 -12.64 -8.00
CA ILE A 423 11.64 -12.02 -9.32
C ILE A 423 10.24 -12.19 -9.88
N VAL A 424 9.58 -11.08 -10.20
CA VAL A 424 8.33 -11.07 -10.98
C VAL A 424 8.70 -10.70 -12.41
N LYS A 425 8.21 -11.46 -13.40
CA LYS A 425 8.55 -11.25 -14.81
C LYS A 425 7.60 -11.94 -15.77
N ASP A 426 7.75 -11.67 -17.06
CA ASP A 426 7.05 -12.34 -18.17
C ASP A 426 5.52 -12.36 -18.02
N GLY A 427 4.94 -11.26 -17.52
CA GLY A 427 3.50 -11.12 -17.28
C GLY A 427 3.04 -11.53 -15.87
N GLY A 428 3.97 -11.92 -15.00
CA GLY A 428 3.68 -12.26 -13.61
C GLY A 428 3.13 -11.09 -12.79
N SER A 429 2.44 -11.41 -11.70
CA SER A 429 1.90 -10.42 -10.77
C SER A 429 2.15 -10.78 -9.31
N LEU A 430 2.32 -9.74 -8.50
CA LEU A 430 2.51 -9.82 -7.06
C LEU A 430 1.58 -8.84 -6.36
N SER A 431 0.66 -9.37 -5.56
CA SER A 431 -0.23 -8.60 -4.70
C SER A 431 0.12 -8.86 -3.24
N VAL A 432 0.37 -7.81 -2.46
CA VAL A 432 0.66 -7.93 -1.02
C VAL A 432 -0.24 -6.95 -0.27
N ALA A 433 -1.09 -7.48 0.61
CA ALA A 433 -2.01 -6.69 1.43
C ALA A 433 -1.85 -7.00 2.92
N SER A 434 -1.88 -5.96 3.77
CA SER A 434 -1.91 -6.09 5.24
C SER A 434 -0.84 -7.06 5.79
N SER A 435 0.38 -6.97 5.26
CA SER A 435 1.41 -7.98 5.44
C SER A 435 2.79 -7.37 5.73
N TYR A 436 3.65 -8.17 6.34
CA TYR A 436 5.01 -7.80 6.71
C TYR A 436 6.03 -8.61 5.91
N ALA A 437 7.14 -8.00 5.49
CA ALA A 437 8.22 -8.71 4.79
C ALA A 437 9.61 -8.24 5.26
N PHE A 438 10.33 -9.11 5.97
CA PHE A 438 11.59 -8.76 6.62
C PHE A 438 12.68 -9.82 6.47
N THR A 439 13.93 -9.38 6.65
CA THR A 439 15.07 -10.30 6.82
C THR A 439 15.21 -10.68 8.29
N THR A 440 15.60 -11.93 8.55
CA THR A 440 15.82 -12.45 9.91
C THR A 440 17.24 -12.19 10.40
N ASN A 441 18.08 -11.61 9.56
CA ASN A 441 19.50 -11.38 9.78
C ASN A 441 19.94 -10.15 8.94
N PRO A 442 21.19 -9.69 9.07
CA PRO A 442 21.61 -8.41 8.48
C PRO A 442 21.92 -8.51 6.97
N PHE A 443 21.65 -9.65 6.34
CA PHE A 443 21.89 -9.80 4.91
C PHE A 443 20.82 -9.09 4.08
N LEU A 444 21.27 -8.38 3.06
CA LEU A 444 20.41 -7.57 2.18
C LEU A 444 19.55 -8.49 1.29
N LEU A 445 18.28 -8.11 1.15
CA LEU A 445 17.28 -8.77 0.32
C LEU A 445 16.83 -7.85 -0.81
N ASN A 446 16.81 -8.38 -2.03
CA ASN A 446 16.30 -7.71 -3.21
C ASN A 446 15.11 -8.46 -3.80
N TRP A 447 14.06 -7.72 -4.16
CA TRP A 447 13.00 -8.18 -5.05
C TRP A 447 13.13 -7.45 -6.38
N ASP A 448 13.16 -8.18 -7.48
CA ASP A 448 13.36 -7.61 -8.82
C ASP A 448 12.04 -7.72 -9.61
N TYR A 449 11.59 -6.63 -10.22
CA TYR A 449 10.43 -6.61 -11.10
C TYR A 449 10.91 -6.28 -12.50
N GLU A 450 10.82 -7.27 -13.38
CA GLU A 450 11.26 -7.16 -14.77
C GLU A 450 10.07 -6.80 -15.67
N SER A 451 10.37 -6.60 -16.96
CA SER A 451 9.37 -6.20 -17.95
C SER A 451 8.16 -7.15 -17.99
N GLY A 452 6.97 -6.57 -18.07
CA GLY A 452 5.67 -7.26 -18.05
C GLY A 452 5.06 -7.44 -16.66
N SER A 453 5.77 -7.08 -15.59
CA SER A 453 5.30 -7.33 -14.22
C SER A 453 4.21 -6.36 -13.76
N THR A 454 3.28 -6.86 -12.94
CA THR A 454 2.28 -6.06 -12.21
C THR A 454 2.41 -6.24 -10.70
N ILE A 455 2.68 -5.16 -9.98
CA ILE A 455 2.93 -5.17 -8.54
C ILE A 455 1.91 -4.27 -7.83
N TYR A 456 1.32 -4.77 -6.75
CA TYR A 456 0.33 -4.06 -5.96
C TYR A 456 0.54 -4.27 -4.47
N TYR A 457 0.87 -3.19 -3.76
CA TYR A 457 1.09 -3.16 -2.31
C TYR A 457 0.06 -2.28 -1.61
N ASP A 458 -0.58 -2.83 -0.59
CA ASP A 458 -1.59 -2.17 0.23
C ASP A 458 -1.35 -2.50 1.71
N LYS A 459 -1.06 -1.50 2.55
CA LYS A 459 -0.70 -1.73 3.97
C LYS A 459 0.44 -2.75 4.16
N MET A 460 1.43 -2.74 3.25
CA MET A 460 2.58 -3.62 3.31
C MET A 460 3.77 -2.96 4.00
N VAL A 461 4.30 -3.54 5.06
CA VAL A 461 5.48 -3.01 5.75
C VAL A 461 6.68 -3.92 5.51
N SER A 462 7.74 -3.38 4.91
CA SER A 462 8.93 -4.17 4.57
C SER A 462 10.26 -3.41 4.68
N ASN A 463 11.34 -4.17 4.85
CA ASN A 463 12.72 -3.65 4.80
C ASN A 463 13.51 -4.04 3.54
N HIS A 464 12.93 -4.82 2.63
CA HIS A 464 13.63 -5.24 1.42
C HIS A 464 13.82 -4.09 0.44
N TRP A 465 14.84 -4.22 -0.40
CA TRP A 465 15.05 -3.34 -1.52
C TRP A 465 14.35 -3.90 -2.75
N THR A 466 13.77 -3.06 -3.59
CA THR A 466 13.12 -3.47 -4.84
C THR A 466 13.80 -2.81 -6.03
N ALA A 467 13.86 -3.50 -7.16
CA ALA A 467 14.47 -2.99 -8.37
C ALA A 467 13.53 -3.17 -9.57
N LEU A 468 13.34 -2.11 -10.36
CA LEU A 468 12.44 -2.08 -11.51
C LEU A 468 13.26 -1.97 -12.79
N SER A 469 12.92 -2.81 -13.78
CA SER A 469 13.53 -2.76 -15.11
C SER A 469 12.50 -3.04 -16.22
N GLY A 470 12.63 -2.34 -17.35
CA GLY A 470 11.70 -2.47 -18.48
C GLY A 470 10.29 -1.91 -18.19
N SER A 471 9.26 -2.60 -18.68
CA SER A 471 7.85 -2.19 -18.52
C SER A 471 7.23 -2.77 -17.26
N VAL A 472 6.95 -1.94 -16.26
CA VAL A 472 6.37 -2.40 -14.98
C VAL A 472 5.16 -1.54 -14.60
N ASN A 473 4.09 -2.19 -14.16
CA ASN A 473 3.00 -1.52 -13.45
C ASN A 473 3.18 -1.75 -11.96
N TYR A 474 3.47 -0.69 -11.20
CA TYR A 474 3.76 -0.75 -9.78
C TYR A 474 2.82 0.19 -9.02
N THR A 475 2.12 -0.33 -8.04
CA THR A 475 1.30 0.45 -7.12
C THR A 475 1.68 0.13 -5.68
N SER A 476 1.92 1.17 -4.88
CA SER A 476 2.11 1.06 -3.44
C SER A 476 1.25 2.11 -2.75
N LYS A 477 0.33 1.69 -1.90
CA LYS A 477 -0.66 2.58 -1.27
C LYS A 477 -0.85 2.30 0.21
N ASN A 478 -1.57 3.19 0.88
CA ASN A 478 -2.06 3.03 2.26
C ASN A 478 -0.94 2.64 3.23
N TYR A 479 0.05 3.51 3.38
CA TYR A 479 1.19 3.32 4.30
C TYR A 479 2.08 2.13 3.95
N SER A 480 2.06 1.65 2.71
CA SER A 480 3.03 0.64 2.28
C SER A 480 4.46 1.20 2.20
N SER A 481 5.45 0.39 2.54
CA SER A 481 6.87 0.64 2.24
C SER A 481 7.08 0.76 0.73
N ALA A 482 7.87 1.74 0.30
CA ALA A 482 8.38 1.81 -1.07
C ALA A 482 9.89 2.05 -1.06
N ARG A 483 10.67 1.03 -1.43
CA ARG A 483 12.14 1.06 -1.48
C ARG A 483 12.59 0.67 -2.88
N LEU A 484 12.75 1.62 -3.78
CA LEU A 484 12.80 1.37 -5.21
C LEU A 484 14.10 1.88 -5.83
N THR A 485 14.82 1.00 -6.52
CA THR A 485 15.71 1.40 -7.62
C THR A 485 14.91 1.37 -8.92
N ILE A 486 14.93 2.46 -9.67
CA ILE A 486 14.32 2.55 -11.01
C ILE A 486 15.47 2.64 -12.02
N PHE A 487 15.70 1.56 -12.77
CA PHE A 487 16.83 1.45 -13.69
C PHE A 487 16.65 2.28 -14.98
N GLU A 488 17.77 2.57 -15.65
CA GLU A 488 17.83 3.37 -16.88
C GLU A 488 17.04 2.79 -18.05
N ASN A 489 16.78 1.48 -18.03
CA ASN A 489 16.05 0.77 -19.07
C ASN A 489 14.53 0.70 -18.85
N VAL A 490 14.00 1.35 -17.80
CA VAL A 490 12.56 1.42 -17.56
C VAL A 490 11.87 2.21 -18.68
N HIS A 491 10.73 1.71 -19.16
CA HIS A 491 9.93 2.32 -20.23
C HIS A 491 8.47 1.83 -20.15
N ASN A 492 7.50 2.59 -20.66
CA ASN A 492 6.08 2.18 -20.66
C ASN A 492 5.58 1.74 -19.27
N ALA A 493 6.13 2.32 -18.21
CA ALA A 493 5.84 1.94 -16.84
C ALA A 493 4.84 2.91 -16.19
N ASN A 494 4.04 2.39 -15.26
CA ASN A 494 3.16 3.19 -14.41
C ASN A 494 3.53 2.89 -12.96
N ILE A 495 4.17 3.84 -12.30
CA ILE A 495 4.65 3.71 -10.92
C ILE A 495 3.89 4.71 -10.06
N GLN A 496 3.01 4.19 -9.22
CA GLN A 496 2.15 4.97 -8.34
C GLN A 496 2.46 4.64 -6.89
N ILE A 497 2.81 5.65 -6.11
CA ILE A 497 3.09 5.55 -4.69
C ILE A 497 2.21 6.57 -3.99
N SER A 498 1.37 6.14 -3.07
CA SER A 498 0.44 7.04 -2.37
C SER A 498 0.39 6.72 -0.89
N ASN A 499 0.31 7.74 -0.04
CA ASN A 499 0.23 7.56 1.41
C ASN A 499 1.35 6.69 2.00
N ALA A 500 2.51 6.57 1.34
CA ALA A 500 3.57 5.67 1.78
C ALA A 500 4.29 6.25 3.00
N HIS A 501 4.44 5.45 4.05
CA HIS A 501 5.08 5.91 5.30
C HIS A 501 6.59 6.09 5.14
N HIS A 502 7.19 5.52 4.09
CA HIS A 502 8.61 5.54 3.85
C HIS A 502 8.88 5.29 2.36
N VAL A 503 9.36 6.33 1.68
CA VAL A 503 9.84 6.24 0.30
C VAL A 503 11.35 6.38 0.29
N TRP A 504 12.04 5.36 -0.21
CA TRP A 504 13.43 5.43 -0.66
C TRP A 504 13.48 5.23 -2.15
N LEU A 505 14.13 6.15 -2.83
CA LEU A 505 14.26 6.09 -4.27
C LEU A 505 15.72 6.20 -4.68
N GLU A 506 16.16 5.26 -5.52
CA GLU A 506 17.39 5.38 -6.29
C GLU A 506 17.01 5.45 -7.76
N VAL A 507 17.36 6.57 -8.39
CA VAL A 507 16.99 6.89 -9.76
C VAL A 507 18.20 6.71 -10.66
N PHE A 508 18.09 5.84 -11.68
CA PHE A 508 19.04 5.74 -12.78
C PHE A 508 18.42 6.37 -14.03
N PRO A 509 18.74 7.63 -14.36
CA PRO A 509 18.26 8.23 -15.60
C PRO A 509 18.80 7.50 -16.84
N PRO A 510 18.04 7.44 -17.94
CA PRO A 510 18.57 7.02 -19.25
C PRO A 510 19.73 7.91 -19.70
N ALA A 511 20.53 7.46 -20.68
CA ALA A 511 21.54 8.32 -21.31
C ALA A 511 20.93 9.63 -21.81
N GLY A 512 21.63 10.75 -21.60
CA GLY A 512 21.16 12.09 -21.97
C GLY A 512 21.33 13.15 -20.87
N ASN A 513 20.68 14.29 -21.07
CA ASN A 513 20.74 15.43 -20.16
C ASN A 513 19.47 15.50 -19.31
N HIS A 514 19.64 15.59 -17.99
CA HIS A 514 18.54 15.56 -17.03
C HIS A 514 18.67 16.69 -16.04
N THR A 515 17.55 17.31 -15.68
CA THR A 515 17.48 18.24 -14.55
C THR A 515 16.46 17.70 -13.56
N ILE A 516 16.88 17.51 -12.31
CA ILE A 516 16.05 16.92 -11.26
C ILE A 516 16.08 17.84 -10.05
N VAL A 517 14.91 18.07 -9.47
CA VAL A 517 14.75 18.72 -8.16
C VAL A 517 14.18 17.66 -7.23
N PHE A 518 14.97 17.28 -6.22
CA PHE A 518 14.49 16.35 -5.21
C PHE A 518 13.67 17.09 -4.16
N PRO A 519 12.56 16.51 -3.69
CA PRO A 519 11.85 17.04 -2.54
C PRO A 519 12.73 16.95 -1.28
N ASP A 520 12.39 17.75 -0.28
CA ASP A 520 13.08 17.68 1.00
C ASP A 520 12.85 16.32 1.67
N LYS A 521 13.92 15.68 2.13
CA LYS A 521 13.76 14.49 2.98
C LYS A 521 13.46 14.90 4.40
N LYS A 522 12.66 14.07 5.07
CA LYS A 522 12.36 14.04 6.52
C LYS A 522 12.23 15.40 7.25
N PRO A 523 11.17 15.65 8.03
CA PRO A 523 9.97 14.84 8.23
C PRO A 523 8.81 15.36 7.36
N VAL A 524 9.00 15.42 6.04
CA VAL A 524 8.03 16.06 5.15
C VAL A 524 7.28 15.02 4.33
N TRP A 525 5.94 15.09 4.42
CA TRP A 525 5.04 14.44 3.49
C TRP A 525 4.95 15.31 2.24
N ALA A 526 5.22 14.74 1.07
CA ALA A 526 5.32 15.49 -0.16
C ALA A 526 4.71 14.74 -1.35
N ASN A 527 4.36 15.52 -2.36
CA ASN A 527 4.07 15.02 -3.70
C ASN A 527 5.32 15.21 -4.55
N TRP A 528 5.64 14.22 -5.36
CA TRP A 528 6.81 14.27 -6.23
C TRP A 528 6.57 13.44 -7.49
N HIS A 529 6.83 14.06 -8.63
CA HIS A 529 6.62 13.45 -9.93
C HIS A 529 7.92 13.46 -10.71
N LEU A 530 8.25 12.33 -11.33
CA LEU A 530 9.40 12.18 -12.23
C LEU A 530 8.95 11.88 -13.67
N ASN A 531 7.80 12.42 -14.05
CA ASN A 531 7.21 12.20 -15.37
C ASN A 531 8.14 12.71 -16.47
N GLY A 532 8.35 11.86 -17.48
CA GLY A 532 9.18 12.20 -18.64
C GLY A 532 10.68 11.96 -18.46
N LEU A 533 11.14 11.47 -17.29
CA LEU A 533 12.53 11.07 -17.12
C LEU A 533 12.85 9.79 -17.90
N TRP A 534 11.88 8.88 -17.99
CA TRP A 534 11.96 7.65 -18.80
C TRP A 534 10.91 7.67 -19.93
N PRO A 535 11.16 6.97 -21.06
CA PRO A 535 10.23 6.93 -22.18
C PRO A 535 8.86 6.35 -21.81
N ALA A 536 7.79 7.11 -22.07
CA ALA A 536 6.41 6.70 -21.83
C ALA A 536 6.14 6.15 -20.42
N THR A 537 6.89 6.64 -19.42
CA THR A 537 6.78 6.20 -18.03
C THR A 537 6.25 7.32 -17.16
N THR A 538 5.36 6.95 -16.24
CA THR A 538 4.88 7.82 -15.17
C THR A 538 5.42 7.34 -13.83
N VAL A 539 5.86 8.29 -13.02
CA VAL A 539 6.27 8.06 -11.64
C VAL A 539 5.61 9.15 -10.82
N ALA A 540 4.59 8.77 -10.07
CA ALA A 540 3.81 9.65 -9.21
C ALA A 540 3.93 9.18 -7.76
N ILE A 541 4.38 10.08 -6.90
CA ILE A 541 4.47 9.90 -5.47
C ILE A 541 3.56 10.95 -4.86
N GLU A 542 2.50 10.52 -4.19
CA GLU A 542 1.46 11.38 -3.67
C GLU A 542 1.37 11.21 -2.16
N GLU A 543 1.29 12.33 -1.45
CA GLU A 543 1.12 12.38 0.01
C GLU A 543 1.96 11.31 0.71
N SER A 544 3.27 11.28 0.46
CA SER A 544 4.14 10.22 0.97
C SER A 544 5.35 10.79 1.70
N TYR A 545 5.86 10.02 2.65
CA TYR A 545 6.99 10.42 3.49
C TYR A 545 8.32 10.09 2.81
N ILE A 546 9.00 11.12 2.30
CA ILE A 546 10.26 10.95 1.58
C ILE A 546 11.41 10.78 2.58
N TYR A 547 11.92 9.55 2.65
CA TYR A 547 12.95 9.19 3.63
C TYR A 547 14.35 9.37 3.07
N ASP A 548 14.62 8.82 1.89
CA ASP A 548 15.86 9.08 1.16
C ASP A 548 15.64 9.09 -0.35
N ARG A 549 16.57 9.74 -1.04
CA ARG A 549 16.54 9.88 -2.49
C ARG A 549 17.95 10.03 -3.02
N ASP A 550 18.23 9.21 -4.01
CA ASP A 550 19.55 8.98 -4.56
C ASP A 550 19.48 9.04 -6.08
N ILE A 551 20.57 9.47 -6.71
CA ILE A 551 20.75 9.41 -8.16
C ILE A 551 21.96 8.54 -8.46
N SER A 552 21.83 7.68 -9.46
CA SER A 552 22.93 6.87 -9.96
C SER A 552 23.22 7.21 -11.41
N LEU A 553 24.49 7.51 -11.70
CA LEU A 553 24.96 7.92 -13.02
C LEU A 553 25.66 6.73 -13.70
N THR A 554 25.17 6.38 -14.89
CA THR A 554 25.79 5.41 -15.80
C THR A 554 26.43 6.13 -16.99
N ALA A 555 26.91 5.37 -17.97
CA ALA A 555 27.52 5.94 -19.17
C ALA A 555 26.56 6.91 -19.90
N ASP A 556 27.10 8.02 -20.40
CA ASP A 556 26.37 9.04 -21.18
C ASP A 556 25.24 9.78 -20.42
N VAL A 557 25.20 9.68 -19.08
CA VAL A 557 24.24 10.42 -18.23
C VAL A 557 24.84 11.74 -17.74
N HIS A 558 24.16 12.84 -18.04
CA HIS A 558 24.50 14.18 -17.61
C HIS A 558 23.38 14.76 -16.74
N ALA A 559 23.55 14.76 -15.42
CA ALA A 559 22.53 15.21 -14.48
C ALA A 559 22.84 16.60 -13.90
N THR A 560 21.81 17.43 -13.78
CA THR A 560 21.81 18.65 -12.96
C THR A 560 20.83 18.48 -11.81
N ILE A 561 21.31 18.53 -10.57
CA ILE A 561 20.48 18.54 -9.36
C ILE A 561 20.41 19.96 -8.81
N ALA A 562 19.20 20.50 -8.72
CA ALA A 562 18.97 21.86 -8.24
C ALA A 562 18.14 21.88 -6.96
N ASP A 563 18.40 22.89 -6.13
CA ASP A 563 17.59 23.29 -4.97
C ASP A 563 17.21 22.12 -4.04
N THR A 564 18.20 21.27 -3.72
CA THR A 564 18.06 20.13 -2.82
C THR A 564 18.94 20.33 -1.56
N PRO A 565 18.59 21.27 -0.66
CA PRO A 565 19.41 21.62 0.50
C PRO A 565 19.38 20.56 1.61
N SER A 566 18.29 19.79 1.72
CA SER A 566 18.20 18.63 2.62
C SER A 566 19.17 17.50 2.24
N GLY A 567 19.62 17.50 0.98
CA GLY A 567 20.78 16.76 0.45
C GLY A 567 20.52 15.31 0.08
N PHE A 568 21.20 14.82 -0.95
CA PHE A 568 21.00 13.52 -1.60
C PHE A 568 22.31 12.73 -1.67
N SER A 569 22.25 11.45 -2.03
CA SER A 569 23.45 10.65 -2.29
C SER A 569 23.60 10.31 -3.76
N VAL A 570 24.83 9.99 -4.19
CA VAL A 570 25.15 9.75 -5.61
C VAL A 570 25.88 8.43 -5.82
N GLY A 571 25.28 7.57 -6.64
CA GLY A 571 25.94 6.44 -7.26
C GLY A 571 26.63 6.84 -8.56
N TRP A 572 27.78 6.24 -8.84
CA TRP A 572 28.43 6.42 -10.15
C TRP A 572 28.95 5.08 -10.64
N ALA A 573 28.20 4.45 -11.54
CA ALA A 573 28.63 3.23 -12.21
C ALA A 573 29.56 3.61 -13.36
N VAL A 574 30.87 3.38 -13.17
CA VAL A 574 31.92 3.84 -14.09
C VAL A 574 32.48 2.63 -14.83
N ASN A 575 32.22 2.53 -16.13
CA ASN A 575 32.73 1.42 -16.92
C ASN A 575 33.31 1.82 -18.26
N SER A 576 34.11 0.91 -18.81
CA SER A 576 34.63 0.98 -20.17
C SER A 576 34.78 -0.43 -20.71
N ASN A 577 34.14 -0.68 -21.84
CA ASN A 577 34.29 -1.92 -22.62
C ASN A 577 35.41 -1.81 -23.66
N ASP A 578 36.12 -0.69 -23.72
CA ASP A 578 37.21 -0.49 -24.67
C ASP A 578 38.36 -1.46 -24.40
N ALA A 579 39.08 -1.83 -25.47
CA ALA A 579 40.28 -2.64 -25.34
C ALA A 579 41.40 -1.93 -24.54
N GLN A 580 41.39 -0.59 -24.50
CA GLN A 580 42.32 0.22 -23.72
C GLN A 580 41.70 0.66 -22.40
N THR A 581 42.51 0.61 -21.33
CA THR A 581 42.10 1.10 -20.01
C THR A 581 41.89 2.61 -20.04
N ARG A 582 40.71 3.06 -19.61
CA ARG A 582 40.40 4.49 -19.45
C ARG A 582 40.67 4.94 -18.03
N SER A 583 41.31 6.09 -17.87
CA SER A 583 41.58 6.71 -16.56
C SER A 583 40.72 7.95 -16.35
N CYS A 584 40.20 8.13 -15.14
CA CYS A 584 39.41 9.29 -14.76
C CYS A 584 39.52 9.56 -13.26
N GLU A 585 39.17 10.79 -12.85
CA GLU A 585 39.20 11.20 -11.46
C GLU A 585 37.93 11.92 -11.02
N ILE A 586 37.60 11.79 -9.73
CA ILE A 586 36.55 12.53 -9.04
C ILE A 586 37.16 13.16 -7.79
N ARG A 587 36.87 14.44 -7.54
CA ARG A 587 37.41 15.17 -6.38
C ARG A 587 36.32 15.90 -5.62
N GLY A 588 36.34 15.78 -4.30
CA GLY A 588 35.49 16.58 -3.41
C GLY A 588 34.00 16.26 -3.50
N LEU A 589 33.64 14.99 -3.61
CA LEU A 589 32.26 14.50 -3.65
C LEU A 589 31.74 14.33 -2.21
N GLY A 590 31.00 15.33 -1.71
CA GLY A 590 30.63 15.42 -0.29
C GLY A 590 31.75 16.02 0.58
N ASP A 591 31.73 15.70 1.88
CA ASP A 591 32.76 16.13 2.84
C ASP A 591 33.26 14.94 3.69
N PRO A 592 34.51 14.50 3.55
CA PRO A 592 35.06 13.37 4.31
C PRO A 592 35.06 13.59 5.84
N ASN A 593 34.90 14.83 6.30
CA ASN A 593 34.87 15.17 7.72
C ASN A 593 33.45 15.46 8.23
N ASN A 594 32.43 15.40 7.37
CA ASN A 594 31.04 15.66 7.76
C ASN A 594 30.06 14.68 7.08
N ASN A 595 29.50 13.77 7.88
CA ASN A 595 28.52 12.78 7.42
C ASN A 595 27.21 13.38 6.92
N ASP A 596 26.87 14.61 7.34
CA ASP A 596 25.64 15.28 6.89
C ASP A 596 25.74 15.77 5.44
N GLY A 597 26.95 15.81 4.89
CA GLY A 597 27.25 16.25 3.54
C GLY A 597 27.81 17.66 3.43
N LYS A 598 27.99 18.08 2.17
CA LYS A 598 28.45 19.42 1.80
C LYS A 598 27.44 20.10 0.92
N LEU A 599 27.01 21.30 1.31
CA LEU A 599 26.18 22.16 0.49
C LEU A 599 27.05 22.89 -0.54
N TYR A 600 26.66 22.84 -1.81
CA TYR A 600 27.33 23.55 -2.89
C TYR A 600 26.39 24.59 -3.48
N THR A 601 26.84 25.84 -3.59
CA THR A 601 26.12 26.86 -4.37
C THR A 601 26.07 26.48 -5.84
N LYS A 602 27.22 26.08 -6.41
CA LYS A 602 27.32 25.45 -7.73
C LYS A 602 28.60 24.63 -7.80
N LYS A 603 28.52 23.39 -8.29
CA LYS A 603 29.68 22.54 -8.53
C LYS A 603 29.37 21.55 -9.65
N SER A 604 30.35 21.27 -10.50
CA SER A 604 30.26 20.25 -11.53
C SER A 604 31.40 19.25 -11.40
N TRP A 605 31.11 17.99 -11.73
CA TRP A 605 32.05 16.89 -11.87
C TRP A 605 31.82 16.24 -13.23
N ASP A 606 32.90 16.05 -13.98
CA ASP A 606 32.89 15.39 -15.28
C ASP A 606 33.76 14.14 -15.21
N VAL A 607 33.21 12.98 -15.56
CA VAL A 607 33.90 11.69 -15.53
C VAL A 607 34.07 11.20 -16.97
N SER A 608 35.19 11.59 -17.56
CA SER A 608 35.50 11.40 -18.99
C SER A 608 35.56 9.94 -19.44
N CYS A 609 35.98 9.03 -18.56
CA CYS A 609 36.06 7.60 -18.86
C CYS A 609 34.67 6.97 -19.07
N ASN A 610 33.61 7.61 -18.60
CA ASN A 610 32.22 7.14 -18.61
C ASN A 610 31.28 8.14 -19.31
N ASN A 611 31.84 9.17 -19.97
CA ASN A 611 31.12 10.29 -20.59
C ASN A 611 29.90 10.79 -19.79
N SER A 612 30.04 10.95 -18.48
CA SER A 612 28.94 11.33 -17.59
C SER A 612 29.34 12.53 -16.73
N SER A 613 28.35 13.28 -16.27
CA SER A 613 28.59 14.46 -15.45
C SER A 613 27.50 14.69 -14.42
N LEU A 614 27.88 15.23 -13.27
CA LEU A 614 26.98 15.75 -12.25
C LEU A 614 27.22 17.25 -12.10
N THR A 615 26.18 18.06 -12.25
CA THR A 615 26.15 19.44 -11.78
C THR A 615 25.18 19.56 -10.62
N VAL A 616 25.59 20.23 -9.56
CA VAL A 616 24.73 20.56 -8.41
C VAL A 616 24.63 22.06 -8.26
N ILE A 617 23.43 22.56 -7.94
CA ILE A 617 23.13 23.98 -7.71
C ILE A 617 22.31 24.08 -6.43
N ASN A 618 22.76 24.88 -5.47
CA ASN A 618 22.14 25.03 -4.13
C ASN A 618 21.76 23.70 -3.48
N SER A 619 22.58 22.67 -3.66
CA SER A 619 22.25 21.30 -3.31
C SER A 619 23.36 20.67 -2.49
N LYS A 620 22.96 19.80 -1.56
CA LYS A 620 23.89 19.14 -0.63
C LYS A 620 24.17 17.71 -1.10
N VAL A 621 25.44 17.41 -1.39
CA VAL A 621 25.87 16.03 -1.65
C VAL A 621 26.28 15.42 -0.31
N GLN A 622 25.60 14.36 0.11
CA GLN A 622 25.84 13.74 1.41
C GLN A 622 26.94 12.70 1.35
N ARG A 623 26.70 11.67 0.54
CA ARG A 623 27.56 10.50 0.40
C ARG A 623 27.54 10.04 -1.05
N ALA A 624 28.52 9.21 -1.40
CA ALA A 624 28.61 8.66 -2.74
C ALA A 624 29.12 7.22 -2.77
N TRP A 625 28.79 6.50 -3.84
CA TRP A 625 29.33 5.16 -4.14
C TRP A 625 29.76 5.08 -5.60
N PRO A 626 30.97 5.55 -5.93
CA PRO A 626 31.59 5.28 -7.22
C PRO A 626 31.96 3.80 -7.33
N ASN A 627 31.49 3.15 -8.39
CA ASN A 627 31.62 1.71 -8.62
C ASN A 627 32.28 1.46 -9.98
N PRO A 628 33.62 1.34 -10.05
CA PRO A 628 34.31 1.03 -11.29
C PRO A 628 34.23 -0.47 -11.64
N TYR A 629 34.10 -0.76 -12.94
CA TYR A 629 34.20 -2.10 -13.50
C TYR A 629 34.70 -2.10 -14.96
N GLY A 630 35.22 -3.23 -15.43
CA GLY A 630 35.80 -3.33 -16.78
C GLY A 630 37.18 -2.66 -16.90
N ASN A 631 37.53 -2.16 -18.09
CA ASN A 631 38.84 -1.58 -18.36
C ASN A 631 38.94 -0.12 -17.88
N VAL A 632 38.86 0.10 -16.57
CA VAL A 632 38.84 1.42 -15.93
C VAL A 632 39.89 1.55 -14.82
N THR A 633 40.49 2.74 -14.74
CA THR A 633 41.20 3.27 -13.58
C THR A 633 40.45 4.48 -13.06
N LEU A 634 39.81 4.35 -11.90
CA LEU A 634 39.08 5.44 -11.25
C LEU A 634 39.85 5.93 -10.02
N ARG A 635 40.09 7.24 -9.93
CA ARG A 635 40.70 7.87 -8.76
C ARG A 635 39.71 8.79 -8.06
N VAL A 636 39.60 8.68 -6.74
CA VAL A 636 38.69 9.49 -5.94
C VAL A 636 39.45 10.17 -4.82
N TYR A 637 39.26 11.48 -4.68
CA TYR A 637 39.96 12.31 -3.70
C TYR A 637 38.98 13.09 -2.82
N ASP A 638 39.35 13.28 -1.55
CA ASP A 638 38.72 14.25 -0.63
C ASP A 638 37.19 14.11 -0.55
N SER A 639 36.67 12.88 -0.52
CA SER A 639 35.24 12.58 -0.69
C SER A 639 34.64 11.82 0.49
N ASN A 640 33.32 11.90 0.65
CA ASN A 640 32.56 11.11 1.61
C ASN A 640 31.86 9.95 0.88
N LEU A 641 32.39 8.75 1.04
CA LEU A 641 31.92 7.56 0.35
C LEU A 641 31.18 6.64 1.33
N VAL A 642 30.14 5.96 0.87
CA VAL A 642 29.36 5.02 1.69
C VAL A 642 29.64 3.57 1.32
N ASP A 643 29.45 3.19 0.06
CA ASP A 643 29.62 1.78 -0.35
C ASP A 643 30.29 1.66 -1.72
N PRO A 644 31.48 2.26 -1.92
CA PRO A 644 32.21 2.12 -3.18
C PRO A 644 32.73 0.69 -3.37
N ARG A 645 32.46 0.12 -4.55
CA ARG A 645 32.78 -1.25 -4.92
C ARG A 645 33.55 -1.31 -6.23
N ASN A 646 34.72 -1.95 -6.22
CA ASN A 646 35.42 -2.34 -7.45
C ASN A 646 34.95 -3.74 -7.87
N PHE A 647 34.13 -3.83 -8.91
CA PHE A 647 33.59 -5.11 -9.38
C PHE A 647 34.56 -5.89 -10.29
N GLY A 648 35.74 -5.35 -10.59
CA GLY A 648 36.75 -6.04 -11.38
C GLY A 648 36.38 -6.19 -12.85
N ASN A 649 37.11 -7.09 -13.52
CA ASN A 649 36.97 -7.38 -14.94
C ASN A 649 37.33 -8.84 -15.23
N PRO A 650 36.38 -9.78 -15.06
CA PRO A 650 36.62 -11.19 -15.28
C PRO A 650 37.20 -11.47 -16.67
N GLY A 651 38.41 -12.02 -16.73
CA GLY A 651 39.08 -12.37 -17.99
C GLY A 651 39.70 -11.19 -18.76
N GLY A 652 39.65 -9.98 -18.23
CA GLY A 652 40.25 -8.78 -18.82
C GLY A 652 41.39 -8.19 -17.99
N SER A 653 41.78 -6.95 -18.31
CA SER A 653 42.77 -6.22 -17.51
C SER A 653 42.16 -5.81 -16.17
N PRO A 654 42.90 -5.88 -15.05
CA PRO A 654 42.36 -5.55 -13.73
C PRO A 654 41.82 -4.12 -13.66
N THR A 655 40.56 -3.98 -13.26
CA THR A 655 39.98 -2.68 -12.90
C THR A 655 40.71 -2.13 -11.69
N THR A 656 41.13 -0.88 -11.75
CA THR A 656 41.86 -0.21 -10.67
C THR A 656 41.01 0.90 -10.07
N PHE A 657 40.98 0.96 -8.74
CA PHE A 657 40.24 1.96 -8.00
C PHE A 657 41.13 2.53 -6.90
N GLU A 658 41.40 3.82 -6.95
CA GLU A 658 42.30 4.48 -6.00
C GLU A 658 41.52 5.52 -5.20
N VAL A 659 41.60 5.48 -3.88
CA VAL A 659 40.86 6.35 -2.96
C VAL A 659 41.85 7.07 -2.05
N TYR A 660 41.80 8.39 -2.04
CA TYR A 660 42.74 9.25 -1.32
C TYR A 660 42.00 10.21 -0.39
N ASN A 661 42.52 10.41 0.83
CA ASN A 661 42.10 11.46 1.78
C ASN A 661 40.57 11.49 2.01
N SER A 662 39.93 10.32 2.00
CA SER A 662 38.48 10.21 1.97
C SER A 662 37.96 9.48 3.20
N ARG A 663 36.67 9.66 3.50
CA ARG A 663 35.93 8.75 4.38
C ARG A 663 35.21 7.74 3.51
N VAL A 664 35.20 6.48 3.93
CA VAL A 664 34.49 5.39 3.28
C VAL A 664 33.74 4.61 4.37
N GLU A 665 32.44 4.39 4.25
CA GLU A 665 31.74 3.55 5.23
C GLU A 665 32.16 2.08 5.04
N ASN A 666 31.88 1.50 3.87
CA ASN A 666 32.23 0.14 3.46
C ASN A 666 33.06 0.18 2.17
N LEU A 667 34.21 -0.49 2.12
CA LEU A 667 35.04 -0.59 0.91
C LEU A 667 35.08 -2.03 0.41
N ALA A 668 34.80 -2.27 -0.87
CA ALA A 668 34.86 -3.64 -1.40
C ALA A 668 35.56 -3.79 -2.75
N ALA A 669 36.17 -4.96 -2.95
CA ALA A 669 36.76 -5.39 -4.20
C ALA A 669 36.41 -6.85 -4.52
N TYR A 670 36.15 -7.12 -5.81
CA TYR A 670 35.73 -8.42 -6.33
C TYR A 670 36.46 -8.78 -7.63
N GLN A 671 36.41 -10.05 -8.03
CA GLN A 671 36.72 -10.54 -9.38
C GLN A 671 38.01 -10.01 -10.03
N GLY A 672 39.13 -10.04 -9.31
CA GLY A 672 40.43 -9.59 -9.80
C GLY A 672 40.62 -8.07 -9.77
N GLY A 673 39.66 -7.33 -9.21
CA GLY A 673 39.74 -5.90 -8.98
C GLY A 673 40.89 -5.53 -8.05
N ARG A 674 41.47 -4.35 -8.29
CA ARG A 674 42.58 -3.79 -7.53
C ARG A 674 42.17 -2.47 -6.89
N VAL A 675 42.27 -2.36 -5.57
CA VAL A 675 41.96 -1.13 -4.83
C VAL A 675 43.18 -0.62 -4.10
N TYR A 676 43.42 0.68 -4.17
CA TYR A 676 44.42 1.38 -3.37
C TYR A 676 43.71 2.41 -2.49
N ALA A 677 43.95 2.38 -1.18
CA ALA A 677 43.37 3.31 -0.22
C ALA A 677 44.50 4.01 0.54
N GLU A 678 44.58 5.34 0.43
CA GLU A 678 45.59 6.18 1.07
C GLU A 678 44.94 7.25 1.94
N ASN A 679 45.33 7.32 3.21
CA ASN A 679 44.79 8.26 4.19
C ASN A 679 43.25 8.19 4.28
N VAL A 680 42.72 6.96 4.28
CA VAL A 680 41.27 6.70 4.26
C VAL A 680 40.76 6.31 5.65
N LYS A 681 39.63 6.91 6.04
CA LYS A 681 38.89 6.53 7.25
C LYS A 681 37.75 5.57 6.90
N ILE A 682 37.76 4.36 7.47
CA ILE A 682 36.77 3.30 7.23
C ILE A 682 35.70 3.26 8.33
N GLY A 683 34.42 3.28 7.97
CA GLY A 683 33.28 3.17 8.88
C GLY A 683 33.15 1.80 9.52
N THR A 684 32.95 0.79 8.70
CA THR A 684 32.57 -0.56 9.09
C THR A 684 33.66 -1.56 8.73
N ASP A 685 33.88 -1.81 7.44
CA ASP A 685 34.75 -2.89 6.97
C ASP A 685 35.37 -2.68 5.58
N ILE A 686 36.35 -3.52 5.29
CA ILE A 686 36.93 -3.75 3.96
C ILE A 686 36.66 -5.19 3.55
N GLU A 687 35.97 -5.39 2.42
CA GLU A 687 35.78 -6.70 1.82
C GLU A 687 36.74 -6.94 0.64
N VAL A 688 37.45 -8.07 0.67
CA VAL A 688 38.30 -8.52 -0.44
C VAL A 688 37.94 -9.95 -0.80
N LYS A 689 37.23 -10.13 -1.91
CA LYS A 689 36.72 -11.44 -2.33
C LYS A 689 37.25 -11.84 -3.71
N ASP A 690 37.27 -13.14 -3.95
CA ASP A 690 37.69 -13.81 -5.20
C ASP A 690 39.20 -13.81 -5.48
N ASN A 691 39.62 -14.80 -6.27
CA ASN A 691 41.03 -15.01 -6.59
C ASN A 691 41.56 -13.88 -7.48
N GLY A 692 42.77 -13.41 -7.18
CA GLY A 692 43.42 -12.31 -7.91
C GLY A 692 43.00 -10.91 -7.45
N THR A 693 41.97 -10.77 -6.61
CA THR A 693 41.54 -9.48 -6.07
C THR A 693 42.52 -8.98 -5.00
N ARG A 694 42.88 -7.70 -5.05
CA ARG A 694 43.82 -7.09 -4.10
C ARG A 694 43.33 -5.73 -3.62
N VAL A 695 43.42 -5.49 -2.31
CA VAL A 695 43.26 -4.16 -1.71
C VAL A 695 44.55 -3.81 -1.00
N TYR A 696 45.08 -2.63 -1.27
CA TYR A 696 46.29 -2.10 -0.67
C TYR A 696 45.93 -0.86 0.15
N GLY A 697 46.34 -0.83 1.41
CA GLY A 697 46.05 0.28 2.32
C GLY A 697 47.32 0.95 2.83
N TYR A 698 47.41 2.27 2.73
CA TYR A 698 48.42 3.09 3.41
C TYR A 698 47.72 4.10 4.32
N ASN A 699 48.07 4.12 5.60
CA ASN A 699 47.45 4.99 6.61
C ASN A 699 45.90 4.89 6.60
N VAL A 700 45.40 3.65 6.62
CA VAL A 700 43.97 3.35 6.70
C VAL A 700 43.58 3.18 8.16
N ALA A 701 42.58 3.93 8.62
CA ALA A 701 42.15 3.93 10.01
C ALA A 701 40.64 3.81 10.13
N ARG A 702 40.13 3.44 11.31
CA ARG A 702 38.68 3.53 11.57
C ARG A 702 38.24 4.99 11.61
N SER A 703 37.05 5.26 11.08
CA SER A 703 36.41 6.58 11.19
C SER A 703 35.97 6.88 12.61
N GLU A 704 35.56 5.85 13.37
CA GLU A 704 35.10 5.95 14.75
C GLU A 704 35.69 4.83 15.63
N GLY A 705 36.05 5.18 16.86
CA GLY A 705 36.63 4.27 17.85
C GLY A 705 38.14 4.05 17.76
N THR A 706 38.69 3.27 18.70
CA THR A 706 40.11 2.92 18.77
C THR A 706 40.27 1.44 18.45
N GLY A 707 40.83 1.10 17.30
CA GLY A 707 41.06 -0.28 16.89
C GLY A 707 41.34 -0.43 15.40
N PRO A 708 41.83 -1.60 14.95
CA PRO A 708 42.07 -1.86 13.55
C PRO A 708 40.76 -1.91 12.76
N VAL A 709 40.82 -1.55 11.48
CA VAL A 709 39.70 -1.72 10.56
C VAL A 709 39.37 -3.21 10.42
N THR A 710 38.09 -3.54 10.35
CA THR A 710 37.65 -4.92 10.11
C THR A 710 37.92 -5.27 8.64
N VAL A 711 38.65 -6.35 8.39
CA VAL A 711 38.97 -6.82 7.04
C VAL A 711 38.41 -8.23 6.84
N ILE A 712 37.61 -8.39 5.79
CA ILE A 712 36.95 -9.65 5.42
C ILE A 712 37.59 -10.16 4.13
N GLN A 713 38.38 -11.24 4.24
CA GLN A 713 39.04 -11.88 3.10
C GLN A 713 38.36 -13.21 2.78
N ALA A 714 38.00 -13.42 1.52
CA ALA A 714 37.37 -14.66 1.07
C ALA A 714 37.82 -15.05 -0.35
N GLY A 715 37.74 -16.34 -0.68
CA GLY A 715 37.91 -16.83 -2.06
C GLY A 715 39.26 -16.51 -2.73
N GLY A 716 40.32 -16.20 -1.97
CA GLY A 716 41.64 -15.84 -2.51
C GLY A 716 41.92 -14.32 -2.60
N GLY A 717 40.98 -13.49 -2.14
CA GLY A 717 41.16 -12.05 -2.00
C GLY A 717 42.14 -11.68 -0.89
N LEU A 718 42.96 -10.65 -1.10
CA LEU A 718 44.01 -10.24 -0.16
C LEU A 718 44.02 -8.74 0.11
N TYR A 719 43.96 -8.37 1.40
CA TYR A 719 44.29 -7.03 1.88
C TYR A 719 45.78 -6.97 2.24
N ILE A 720 46.46 -5.89 1.85
CA ILE A 720 47.88 -5.67 2.05
C ILE A 720 48.09 -4.27 2.62
N GLU A 721 48.55 -4.20 3.86
CA GLU A 721 48.97 -2.92 4.46
C GLU A 721 50.35 -2.54 3.94
N LEU A 722 50.51 -1.28 3.52
CA LEU A 722 51.74 -0.73 3.00
C LEU A 722 52.42 0.17 4.04
N SER A 723 53.76 0.14 4.04
CA SER A 723 54.59 1.01 4.88
C SER A 723 54.91 2.36 4.24
N GLU A 724 54.70 2.51 2.93
CA GLU A 724 54.96 3.72 2.15
C GLU A 724 53.75 4.05 1.24
N PRO A 725 53.49 5.33 0.95
CA PRO A 725 52.40 5.73 0.05
C PRO A 725 52.73 5.40 -1.42
N GLY A 726 51.69 5.36 -2.25
CA GLY A 726 51.76 5.04 -3.68
C GLY A 726 51.05 3.74 -4.07
N ALA A 727 50.26 3.80 -5.14
CA ALA A 727 49.60 2.62 -5.71
C ALA A 727 50.65 1.63 -6.28
N PRO A 728 50.60 0.32 -5.95
CA PRO A 728 51.63 -0.65 -6.37
C PRO A 728 51.71 -0.93 -7.88
N TRP A 729 50.71 -0.47 -8.64
CA TRP A 729 50.66 -0.58 -10.10
C TRP A 729 50.87 0.76 -10.81
N ALA A 730 51.17 1.83 -10.07
CA ALA A 730 51.72 3.02 -10.69
C ALA A 730 53.11 2.65 -11.22
N THR A 731 53.24 2.37 -12.52
CA THR A 731 54.55 2.35 -13.15
C THR A 731 55.18 3.74 -12.99
N PRO A 732 56.46 3.83 -12.61
CA PRO A 732 57.17 5.10 -12.50
C PRO A 732 57.10 5.95 -13.77
#